data_AF-A0A8H7XMD0-F1
#
_entry.id   AF-A0A8H7XMD0-F1
#
_cell.length_a   1.000
_cell.length_b   1.000
_cell.length_c   1.000
_cell.angle_alpha   90.00
_cell.angle_beta   90.00
_cell.angle_gamma   90.00
#
_symmetry.space_group_name_H-M   'P 1'
#
loop_
_entity.id
_entity.type
_entity.pdbx_description
1 polymer ?
#
loop_
_entity_poly.entity_id
_entity_poly.type
_entity_poly.pdbx_seq_one_letter_code
_entity_poly.pdbx_strand_id
1 'polypeptide(L)'
;MEWIDNPAPEKQALWLYGPAGAGKSAIGHSIAMMLQERSTDRRYGSSFFFAKGAPGRGDGNKLFSTIAHELAINFPDYRTILDTVMQENPTLPTKLINIQLQNLIIRPLTKVRNWPAHHPVVIIDGLDECSGEKRMQVAILSTIANAIIQHCIPLRFLIISRPEYWIADVFETGCFSSIVKRVSLRDDLEADAGIKTYLRSEFNRIYEENIEIMHSVHRPWPEDHLIDRFVRSASGQFVYASTVVKFIGDSLHCDPLEQLRILIRPGPHDALAFSELDQLYASILSSYPRWDALKRVLGAILCTPYSNSESVMEFIFNVSPPELRQILRSMRSLICTTESKCSPLLQRLIPTFGTPRYDTPWLSFHHLSFEEFIKDSSRSGKFLVNEWSTSIHAFCVIIRHLIELLHGNPDIDRIINRIGPSQYHLGFSFPTVSTILYSLVELPSSDMDIIIQELKYLHEALEGVLSEADRKIPRSKHTLWLLSTFQRCILRDQSWRESTPAQGLKPLLDLLQSLQRPVMLALTISAQQVLEATSLDGPILGYLVRQSWRRDTSSFDILDIGAEMHITNDAIVSELQDMHGIVNIFCYKDRGHVEIILDVFEKEIDKVSRTYLPPALVAEWETPGLVRVIELLNQLFNGTEATLDSPLNEVVRFLHNPARSDIRSREYLQNSHRMTILHILIHPQLPKLPQYLPQFANASLGWLHRQLTGTNRHVLEEHDSMLIVKFEAAAKTTFSALISLYIEHSSYFLTAKDSGRQYNHHIMGISPTLNGKYILSENIRAGGGTSELWLTWIRLFHSVLEINQLLGTRHPVLPIVALDWYPHLATFLLNVLVSKHYGSLDQGGRVYWMDFRDKHFLSLLQCMPYAIPTQENLTKIRLLHYIWHKLDRKYRWRPPSGFCDLTMQFLGKYNHKYFCGMEYDRLKSWLVKLKATESHKILDVPLDYPFHYEEYTTDEEG
;
A
#
# COMPACT_ATOMS: atom_id res chain seq x y z
N MET A 1 6.33 37.11 18.32
CA MET A 1 5.40 37.34 19.45
C MET A 1 4.46 38.50 19.22
N GLU A 2 4.93 39.68 18.80
CA GLU A 2 4.06 40.86 18.54
C GLU A 2 2.81 40.58 17.71
N TRP A 3 2.92 39.82 16.61
CA TRP A 3 1.76 39.45 15.79
C TRP A 3 0.76 38.55 16.53
N ILE A 4 1.25 37.66 17.40
CA ILE A 4 0.42 36.76 18.21
C ILE A 4 -0.29 37.57 19.31
N ASP A 5 0.43 38.51 19.94
CA ASP A 5 -0.08 39.26 21.08
C ASP A 5 -0.98 40.43 20.69
N ASN A 6 -0.92 40.88 19.42
CA ASN A 6 -1.82 41.91 18.90
C ASN A 6 -3.30 41.44 18.97
N PRO A 7 -4.22 42.15 19.65
CA PRO A 7 -5.64 41.79 19.70
C PRO A 7 -6.35 41.91 18.35
N ALA A 8 -5.90 42.81 17.47
CA ALA A 8 -6.52 43.09 16.17
C ALA A 8 -5.45 43.19 15.05
N PRO A 9 -4.79 42.08 14.67
CA PRO A 9 -3.80 42.10 13.60
C PRO A 9 -4.47 42.31 12.25
N GLU A 10 -3.85 43.11 11.39
CA GLU A 10 -4.31 43.32 10.01
C GLU A 10 -4.32 42.03 9.17
N LYS A 11 -3.49 41.04 9.55
CA LYS A 11 -3.30 39.77 8.85
C LYS A 11 -3.59 38.61 9.80
N GLN A 12 -4.49 37.69 9.40
CA GLN A 12 -4.85 36.51 10.19
C GLN A 12 -3.89 35.32 10.00
N ALA A 13 -2.99 35.39 9.01
CA ALA A 13 -1.92 34.43 8.84
C ALA A 13 -0.53 35.08 8.89
N LEU A 14 0.46 34.31 9.31
CA LEU A 14 1.88 34.66 9.23
C LEU A 14 2.63 33.50 8.57
N TRP A 15 3.43 33.82 7.56
CA TRP A 15 4.34 32.86 6.91
C TRP A 15 5.78 33.14 7.32
N LEU A 16 6.36 32.21 8.08
CA LEU A 16 7.77 32.22 8.47
C LEU A 16 8.55 31.29 7.54
N TYR A 17 9.42 31.86 6.72
CA TYR A 17 10.13 31.11 5.68
C TYR A 17 11.63 31.32 5.71
N GLY A 18 12.34 30.35 5.16
CA GLY A 18 13.80 30.32 5.15
C GLY A 18 14.33 28.96 4.71
N PRO A 19 15.63 28.85 4.40
CA PRO A 19 16.24 27.61 3.94
C PRO A 19 16.22 26.51 5.01
N ALA A 20 16.54 25.27 4.60
CA ALA A 20 16.77 24.18 5.55
C ALA A 20 17.80 24.59 6.61
N GLY A 21 17.59 24.18 7.85
CA GLY A 21 18.55 24.47 8.92
C GLY A 21 18.56 25.90 9.48
N ALA A 22 17.69 26.79 9.02
CA ALA A 22 17.56 28.16 9.55
C ALA A 22 16.89 28.26 10.95
N GLY A 23 16.58 27.14 11.62
CA GLY A 23 15.93 27.15 12.94
C GLY A 23 14.41 27.38 12.93
N LYS A 24 13.77 27.39 11.75
CA LYS A 24 12.31 27.52 11.55
C LYS A 24 11.46 26.67 12.51
N SER A 25 11.68 25.36 12.52
CA SER A 25 10.91 24.43 13.36
C SER A 25 11.19 24.62 14.85
N ALA A 26 12.41 25.00 15.22
CA ALA A 26 12.74 25.32 16.61
C ALA A 26 11.97 26.56 17.10
N ILE A 27 11.80 27.58 16.24
CA ILE A 27 10.96 28.74 16.53
C ILE A 27 9.49 28.32 16.67
N GLY A 28 8.96 27.53 15.73
CA GLY A 28 7.58 27.02 15.78
C GLY A 28 7.28 26.24 17.06
N HIS A 29 8.17 25.32 17.43
CA HIS A 29 8.05 24.52 18.65
C HIS A 29 8.15 25.40 19.91
N SER A 30 9.10 26.33 19.96
CA SER A 30 9.25 27.24 21.10
C SER A 30 8.00 28.10 21.30
N ILE A 31 7.43 28.64 20.21
CA ILE A 31 6.17 29.39 20.27
C ILE A 31 5.02 28.50 20.78
N ALA A 32 4.92 27.25 20.30
CA ALA A 32 3.89 26.32 20.77
C ALA A 32 3.98 26.10 22.29
N MET A 33 5.17 25.82 22.82
CA MET A 33 5.37 25.65 24.26
C MET A 33 5.03 26.92 25.04
N MET A 34 5.54 28.08 24.61
CA MET A 34 5.26 29.36 25.27
C MET A 34 3.76 29.67 25.33
N LEU A 35 3.00 29.32 24.29
CA LEU A 35 1.55 29.52 24.26
C LEU A 35 0.78 28.53 25.15
N GLN A 36 1.26 27.29 25.25
CA GLN A 36 0.68 26.27 26.15
C GLN A 36 0.93 26.63 27.62
N GLU A 37 2.14 27.09 27.98
CA GLU A 37 2.49 27.52 29.34
C GLU A 37 1.66 28.73 29.79
N ARG A 38 1.37 29.66 28.87
CA ARG A 38 0.52 30.84 29.11
C ARG A 38 -0.98 30.52 29.09
N SER A 39 -1.36 29.33 29.55
CA SER A 39 -2.69 28.72 29.48
C SER A 39 -3.86 29.61 29.94
N THR A 40 -3.63 30.62 30.77
CA THR A 40 -4.64 31.56 31.27
C THR A 40 -5.37 32.34 30.16
N ASP A 41 -4.70 32.57 29.03
CA ASP A 41 -5.23 33.40 27.95
C ASP A 41 -5.82 32.58 26.79
N ARG A 42 -5.77 31.24 26.87
CA ARG A 42 -6.23 30.29 25.84
C ARG A 42 -5.81 30.65 24.40
N ARG A 43 -4.58 31.15 24.22
CA ARG A 43 -4.03 31.57 22.93
C ARG A 43 -3.51 30.41 22.08
N TYR A 44 -3.19 29.28 22.69
CA TYR A 44 -2.81 28.06 21.97
C TYR A 44 -4.05 27.41 21.37
N GLY A 45 -4.13 27.35 20.05
CA GLY A 45 -5.18 26.64 19.32
C GLY A 45 -4.80 25.18 19.12
N SER A 46 -3.79 24.98 18.29
CA SER A 46 -3.27 23.65 17.92
C SER A 46 -1.89 23.80 17.27
N SER A 47 -1.14 22.70 17.18
CA SER A 47 0.05 22.60 16.35
C SER A 47 0.05 21.32 15.53
N PHE A 48 0.55 21.41 14.30
CA PHE A 48 0.80 20.27 13.44
C PHE A 48 2.18 20.42 12.82
N PHE A 49 3.05 19.45 13.12
CA PHE A 49 4.43 19.41 12.62
C PHE A 49 4.51 18.32 11.56
N PHE A 50 4.53 18.74 10.29
CA PHE A 50 4.77 17.82 9.19
C PHE A 50 6.17 17.22 9.32
N ALA A 51 6.27 15.94 8.99
CA ALA A 51 7.53 15.23 8.95
C ALA A 51 7.46 14.21 7.82
N LYS A 52 8.28 14.39 6.78
CA LYS A 52 8.30 13.51 5.62
C LYS A 52 8.67 12.08 6.05
N GLY A 53 7.92 11.09 5.57
CA GLY A 53 8.16 9.67 5.87
C GLY A 53 7.73 9.21 7.27
N ALA A 54 7.41 10.12 8.20
CA ALA A 54 6.87 9.74 9.50
C ALA A 54 5.40 9.30 9.38
N PRO A 55 5.01 8.12 9.90
CA PRO A 55 3.64 7.64 9.86
C PRO A 55 2.65 8.69 10.40
N GLY A 56 1.63 9.03 9.60
CA GLY A 56 0.61 10.02 9.94
C GLY A 56 1.04 11.49 9.82
N ARG A 57 2.29 11.85 10.13
CA ARG A 57 2.80 13.24 10.08
C ARG A 57 3.22 13.70 8.68
N GLY A 58 3.39 12.79 7.73
CA GLY A 58 3.53 13.14 6.32
C GLY A 58 2.20 13.34 5.61
N ASP A 59 1.11 12.74 6.07
CA ASP A 59 -0.17 12.71 5.34
C ASP A 59 -0.98 14.01 5.56
N GLY A 60 -1.09 14.83 4.51
CA GLY A 60 -1.88 16.07 4.53
C GLY A 60 -3.35 15.86 4.90
N ASN A 61 -3.90 14.66 4.72
CA ASN A 61 -5.27 14.36 5.13
C ASN A 61 -5.44 14.23 6.65
N LYS A 62 -4.36 14.22 7.44
CA LYS A 62 -4.44 14.20 8.91
C LYS A 62 -4.44 15.58 9.55
N LEU A 63 -4.07 16.62 8.80
CA LEU A 63 -3.91 17.98 9.31
C LEU A 63 -5.16 18.50 10.05
N PHE A 64 -6.30 18.57 9.37
CA PHE A 64 -7.49 19.22 9.94
C PHE A 64 -8.20 18.38 11.01
N SER A 65 -8.11 17.05 10.92
CA SER A 65 -8.62 16.17 11.98
C SER A 65 -7.79 16.27 13.26
N THR A 66 -6.46 16.34 13.15
CA THR A 66 -5.59 16.61 14.31
C THR A 66 -5.83 18.00 14.90
N ILE A 67 -5.94 19.04 14.06
CA ILE A 67 -6.28 20.39 14.54
C ILE A 67 -7.61 20.38 15.28
N ALA A 68 -8.64 19.73 14.73
CA ALA A 68 -9.94 19.66 15.37
C ALA A 68 -9.87 18.95 16.73
N HIS A 69 -9.11 17.86 16.81
CA HIS A 69 -8.92 17.12 18.06
C HIS A 69 -8.23 17.98 19.13
N GLU A 70 -7.13 18.67 18.79
CA GLU A 70 -6.43 19.53 19.74
C GLU A 70 -7.28 20.74 20.17
N LEU A 71 -8.04 21.34 19.26
CA LEU A 71 -9.01 22.38 19.62
C LEU A 71 -10.04 21.84 20.62
N ALA A 72 -10.51 20.60 20.47
CA ALA A 72 -11.42 20.00 21.45
C ALA A 72 -10.76 19.73 22.81
N ILE A 73 -9.46 19.44 22.86
CA ILE A 73 -8.72 19.33 24.12
C ILE A 73 -8.66 20.69 24.82
N ASN A 74 -8.38 21.76 24.06
CA ASN A 74 -8.13 23.09 24.61
C ASN A 74 -9.40 23.91 24.89
N PHE A 75 -10.50 23.60 24.19
CA PHE A 75 -11.75 24.38 24.23
C PHE A 75 -12.97 23.48 24.50
N PRO A 76 -13.46 23.39 25.75
CA PRO A 76 -14.57 22.51 26.12
C PRO A 76 -15.87 22.75 25.33
N ASP A 77 -16.24 24.00 25.09
CA ASP A 77 -17.47 24.33 24.35
C ASP A 77 -17.41 23.87 22.89
N TYR A 78 -16.22 23.93 22.29
CA TYR A 78 -15.98 23.39 20.96
C TYR A 78 -16.00 21.86 20.97
N ARG A 79 -15.43 21.23 22.01
CA ARG A 79 -15.46 19.77 22.19
C ARG A 79 -16.87 19.22 22.19
N THR A 80 -17.79 19.83 22.94
CA THR A 80 -19.18 19.37 23.00
C THR A 80 -19.82 19.32 21.62
N ILE A 81 -19.57 20.33 20.78
CA ILE A 81 -20.09 20.39 19.41
C ILE A 81 -19.39 19.34 18.53
N LEU A 82 -18.07 19.21 18.66
CA LEU A 82 -17.30 18.24 17.88
C LEU A 82 -17.70 16.80 18.22
N ASP A 83 -17.95 16.49 19.49
CA ASP A 83 -18.40 15.16 19.93
C ASP A 83 -19.73 14.78 19.27
N THR A 84 -20.68 15.73 19.15
CA THR A 84 -21.92 15.50 18.40
C THR A 84 -21.66 15.25 16.91
N VAL A 85 -20.81 16.07 16.28
CA VAL A 85 -20.46 15.91 14.86
C VAL A 85 -19.79 14.55 14.60
N MET A 86 -18.93 14.10 15.52
CA MET A 86 -18.24 12.82 15.42
C MET A 86 -19.16 11.63 15.71
N GLN A 87 -20.18 11.78 16.57
CA GLN A 87 -21.23 10.77 16.76
C GLN A 87 -22.11 10.63 15.51
N GLU A 88 -22.44 11.74 14.86
CA GLU A 88 -23.23 11.75 13.62
C GLU A 88 -22.44 11.18 12.43
N ASN A 89 -21.14 11.46 12.34
CA ASN A 89 -20.30 10.95 11.26
C ASN A 89 -18.86 10.62 11.72
N PRO A 90 -18.61 9.39 12.20
CA PRO A 90 -17.30 8.94 12.66
C PRO A 90 -16.23 8.90 11.54
N THR A 91 -16.64 8.91 10.27
CA THR A 91 -15.72 8.79 9.13
C THR A 91 -15.10 10.12 8.70
N LEU A 92 -15.48 11.24 9.29
CA LEU A 92 -14.97 12.57 8.92
C LEU A 92 -13.43 12.66 8.89
N PRO A 93 -12.67 12.09 9.85
CA PRO A 93 -11.21 12.14 9.83
C PRO A 93 -10.53 11.41 8.67
N THR A 94 -11.26 10.62 7.88
CA THR A 94 -10.74 9.91 6.69
C THR A 94 -11.16 10.57 5.38
N LYS A 95 -11.96 11.65 5.43
CA LYS A 95 -12.42 12.37 4.23
C LYS A 95 -11.35 13.33 3.69
N LEU A 96 -11.61 13.90 2.51
CA LEU A 96 -10.74 14.91 1.91
C LEU A 96 -10.62 16.16 2.80
N ILE A 97 -9.48 16.85 2.70
CA ILE A 97 -9.12 18.00 3.55
C ILE A 97 -10.17 19.13 3.57
N ASN A 98 -10.86 19.38 2.47
CA ASN A 98 -11.91 20.40 2.37
C ASN A 98 -13.17 19.98 3.16
N ILE A 99 -13.53 18.70 3.10
CA ILE A 99 -14.66 18.14 3.87
C ILE A 99 -14.31 18.16 5.36
N GLN A 100 -13.08 17.81 5.71
CA GLN A 100 -12.59 17.89 7.09
C GLN A 100 -12.64 19.32 7.61
N LEU A 101 -12.03 20.29 6.92
CA LEU A 101 -12.03 21.68 7.40
C LEU A 101 -13.45 22.23 7.55
N GLN A 102 -14.34 21.92 6.61
CA GLN A 102 -15.73 22.40 6.67
C GLN A 102 -16.49 21.85 7.87
N ASN A 103 -16.41 20.54 8.11
CA ASN A 103 -17.26 19.87 9.10
C ASN A 103 -16.62 19.75 10.48
N LEU A 104 -15.29 19.67 10.55
CA LEU A 104 -14.57 19.54 11.80
C LEU A 104 -14.15 20.89 12.37
N ILE A 105 -13.89 21.93 11.55
CA ILE A 105 -13.40 23.23 12.03
C ILE A 105 -14.43 24.35 11.83
N ILE A 106 -14.80 24.65 10.59
CA ILE A 106 -15.63 25.83 10.25
C ILE A 106 -17.00 25.75 10.90
N ARG A 107 -17.76 24.68 10.62
CA ARG A 107 -19.13 24.51 11.14
C ARG A 107 -19.19 24.40 12.67
N PRO A 108 -18.25 23.73 13.35
CA PRO A 108 -18.22 23.74 14.81
C PRO A 108 -17.92 25.14 15.37
N LEU A 109 -16.93 25.85 14.84
CA LEU A 109 -16.56 27.20 15.33
C LEU A 109 -17.70 28.22 15.20
N THR A 110 -18.53 28.14 14.16
CA THR A 110 -19.68 29.04 14.02
C THR A 110 -20.79 28.80 15.06
N LYS A 111 -20.78 27.65 15.73
CA LYS A 111 -21.75 27.29 16.79
C LYS A 111 -21.23 27.56 18.20
N VAL A 112 -19.93 27.80 18.37
CA VAL A 112 -19.33 28.06 19.70
C VAL A 112 -19.74 29.46 20.17
N ARG A 113 -20.29 29.55 21.39
CA ARG A 113 -20.71 30.83 21.99
C ARG A 113 -19.59 31.51 22.78
N ASN A 114 -18.80 30.75 23.53
CA ASN A 114 -17.70 31.30 24.34
C ASN A 114 -16.36 30.99 23.67
N TRP A 115 -15.95 31.86 22.75
CA TRP A 115 -14.64 31.78 22.10
C TRP A 115 -13.69 32.89 22.59
N PRO A 116 -12.37 32.65 22.70
CA PRO A 116 -11.44 33.69 23.14
C PRO A 116 -11.42 34.90 22.20
N ALA A 117 -11.30 36.10 22.78
CA ALA A 117 -11.17 37.34 22.03
C ALA A 117 -9.85 37.42 21.24
N HIS A 118 -8.75 36.92 21.81
CA HIS A 118 -7.47 36.77 21.13
C HIS A 118 -7.48 35.43 20.36
N HIS A 119 -8.06 35.44 19.16
CA HIS A 119 -8.19 34.26 18.28
C HIS A 119 -7.01 33.27 18.45
N PRO A 120 -7.27 32.01 18.84
CA PRO A 120 -6.21 31.03 19.06
C PRO A 120 -5.33 30.80 17.84
N VAL A 121 -4.05 30.55 18.08
CA VAL A 121 -3.06 30.32 17.02
C VAL A 121 -2.96 28.83 16.71
N VAL A 122 -3.10 28.49 15.44
CA VAL A 122 -2.79 27.20 14.84
C VAL A 122 -1.42 27.28 14.19
N ILE A 123 -0.49 26.43 14.62
CA ILE A 123 0.88 26.38 14.11
C ILE A 123 0.97 25.21 13.12
N ILE A 124 1.39 25.48 11.90
CA ILE A 124 1.61 24.46 10.87
C ILE A 124 3.07 24.57 10.45
N ASP A 125 3.89 23.62 10.90
CA ASP A 125 5.31 23.59 10.61
C ASP A 125 5.67 22.50 9.59
N GLY A 126 6.66 22.79 8.75
CA GLY A 126 7.16 21.88 7.73
C GLY A 126 6.19 21.63 6.58
N LEU A 127 5.36 22.60 6.15
CA LEU A 127 4.39 22.36 5.07
C LEU A 127 5.02 21.78 3.78
N ASP A 128 6.27 22.14 3.49
CA ASP A 128 7.07 21.58 2.39
C ASP A 128 7.39 20.08 2.55
N GLU A 129 7.32 19.54 3.77
CA GLU A 129 7.53 18.14 4.11
C GLU A 129 6.25 17.28 4.04
N CYS A 130 5.09 17.87 3.74
CA CYS A 130 3.85 17.13 3.52
C CYS A 130 4.01 16.14 2.36
N SER A 131 3.82 14.85 2.65
CA SER A 131 3.78 13.74 1.69
C SER A 131 2.56 13.90 0.78
N GLY A 132 2.81 14.36 -0.44
CA GLY A 132 1.80 14.57 -1.46
C GLY A 132 2.38 15.46 -2.54
N GLU A 133 2.01 15.23 -3.80
CA GLU A 133 2.40 16.11 -4.91
C GLU A 133 2.14 17.58 -4.55
N LYS A 134 2.88 18.52 -5.16
CA LYS A 134 2.76 19.99 -5.02
C LYS A 134 1.32 20.50 -4.86
N ARG A 135 0.35 19.81 -5.48
CA ARG A 135 -1.10 20.03 -5.37
C ARG A 135 -1.65 19.97 -3.95
N MET A 136 -1.23 19.03 -3.09
CA MET A 136 -1.74 18.90 -1.72
C MET A 136 -1.34 20.10 -0.87
N GLN A 137 -0.08 20.53 -0.94
CA GLN A 137 0.44 21.69 -0.22
C GLN A 137 -0.31 22.97 -0.63
N VAL A 138 -0.52 23.16 -1.94
CA VAL A 138 -1.33 24.27 -2.48
C VAL A 138 -2.79 24.18 -2.04
N ALA A 139 -3.36 22.97 -2.00
CA ALA A 139 -4.75 22.76 -1.58
C ALA A 139 -4.95 23.08 -0.09
N ILE A 140 -4.01 22.69 0.79
CA ILE A 140 -4.04 23.06 2.21
C ILE A 140 -4.06 24.59 2.36
N LEU A 141 -3.13 25.29 1.72
CA LEU A 141 -3.08 26.76 1.75
C LEU A 141 -4.38 27.37 1.21
N SER A 142 -4.86 26.90 0.05
CA SER A 142 -6.10 27.42 -0.54
C SER A 142 -7.31 27.20 0.36
N THR A 143 -7.37 26.07 1.06
CA THR A 143 -8.48 25.75 1.97
C THR A 143 -8.43 26.61 3.24
N ILE A 144 -7.23 26.89 3.79
CA ILE A 144 -7.06 27.81 4.92
C ILE A 144 -7.43 29.25 4.52
N ALA A 145 -6.96 29.72 3.35
CA ALA A 145 -7.32 31.05 2.85
C ALA A 145 -8.83 31.18 2.69
N ASN A 146 -9.47 30.14 2.15
CA ASN A 146 -10.91 30.11 2.01
C ASN A 146 -11.62 30.24 3.38
N ALA A 147 -11.18 29.50 4.40
CA ALA A 147 -11.75 29.59 5.73
C ALA A 147 -11.60 30.99 6.37
N ILE A 148 -10.45 31.64 6.16
CA ILE A 148 -10.20 33.01 6.63
C ILE A 148 -11.09 34.01 5.89
N ILE A 149 -11.09 33.98 4.56
CA ILE A 149 -11.71 35.01 3.72
C ILE A 149 -13.23 34.85 3.64
N GLN A 150 -13.72 33.64 3.38
CA GLN A 150 -15.16 33.41 3.16
C GLN A 150 -15.92 33.15 4.45
N HIS A 151 -15.28 32.51 5.44
CA HIS A 151 -15.94 32.08 6.67
C HIS A 151 -15.55 32.88 7.91
N CYS A 152 -14.58 33.79 7.81
CA CYS A 152 -14.12 34.65 8.91
C CYS A 152 -13.85 33.86 10.20
N ILE A 153 -13.21 32.68 10.09
CA ILE A 153 -12.99 31.82 11.24
C ILE A 153 -12.16 32.52 12.32
N PRO A 154 -12.48 32.34 13.62
CA PRO A 154 -11.80 33.03 14.71
C PRO A 154 -10.49 32.34 15.12
N LEU A 155 -9.65 32.01 14.14
CA LEU A 155 -8.35 31.38 14.29
C LEU A 155 -7.26 32.18 13.58
N ARG A 156 -6.03 32.05 14.06
CA ARG A 156 -4.83 32.57 13.39
C ARG A 156 -3.93 31.44 12.93
N PHE A 157 -3.23 31.62 11.83
CA PHE A 157 -2.37 30.57 11.27
C PHE A 157 -0.91 31.03 11.21
N LEU A 158 -0.04 30.38 11.97
CA LEU A 158 1.40 30.47 11.80
C LEU A 158 1.85 29.32 10.90
N ILE A 159 2.21 29.64 9.66
CA ILE A 159 2.66 28.66 8.67
C ILE A 159 4.18 28.79 8.54
N ILE A 160 4.88 27.68 8.66
CA ILE A 160 6.34 27.62 8.62
C ILE A 160 6.74 26.64 7.51
N SER A 161 7.57 27.09 6.57
CA SER A 161 8.00 26.25 5.44
C SER A 161 9.27 26.74 4.77
N ARG A 162 9.85 25.92 3.89
CA ARG A 162 10.77 26.39 2.84
C ARG A 162 9.99 27.23 1.79
N PRO A 163 10.64 28.21 1.14
CA PRO A 163 10.04 28.98 0.05
C PRO A 163 10.12 28.22 -1.28
N GLU A 164 9.60 26.99 -1.32
CA GLU A 164 9.45 26.25 -2.58
C GLU A 164 8.60 27.06 -3.55
N TYR A 165 8.96 27.11 -4.84
CA TYR A 165 8.39 28.11 -5.75
C TYR A 165 6.84 28.09 -5.80
N TRP A 166 6.21 26.91 -5.67
CA TRP A 166 4.74 26.79 -5.68
C TRP A 166 4.09 27.18 -4.35
N ILE A 167 4.83 27.10 -3.23
CA ILE A 167 4.38 27.60 -1.93
C ILE A 167 4.50 29.13 -1.92
N ALA A 168 5.66 29.63 -2.35
CA ALA A 168 5.93 31.07 -2.44
C ALA A 168 4.90 31.77 -3.34
N ASP A 169 4.58 31.20 -4.51
CA ASP A 169 3.56 31.75 -5.42
C ASP A 169 2.19 31.95 -4.75
N VAL A 170 1.72 30.97 -3.96
CA VAL A 170 0.45 31.09 -3.22
C VAL A 170 0.48 32.24 -2.22
N PHE A 171 1.62 32.46 -1.55
CA PHE A 171 1.79 33.53 -0.58
C PHE A 171 2.05 34.90 -1.22
N GLU A 172 2.68 34.97 -2.38
CA GLU A 172 3.14 36.20 -3.03
C GLU A 172 2.11 36.75 -4.01
N THR A 173 1.55 35.91 -4.88
CA THR A 173 0.67 36.30 -5.99
C THR A 173 -0.74 35.70 -5.85
N GLY A 174 -0.89 34.62 -5.07
CA GLY A 174 -2.13 33.87 -4.92
C GLY A 174 -3.13 34.40 -3.89
N CYS A 175 -4.11 33.54 -3.55
CA CYS A 175 -5.23 33.85 -2.64
C CYS A 175 -4.82 34.18 -1.20
N PHE A 176 -3.59 33.88 -0.80
CA PHE A 176 -3.05 34.13 0.54
C PHE A 176 -2.41 35.51 0.67
N SER A 177 -2.07 36.15 -0.44
CA SER A 177 -1.27 37.39 -0.50
C SER A 177 -1.87 38.57 0.28
N SER A 178 -3.20 38.67 0.32
CA SER A 178 -3.91 39.75 1.01
C SER A 178 -4.10 39.53 2.51
N ILE A 179 -3.90 38.31 3.01
CA ILE A 179 -4.21 37.91 4.41
C ILE A 179 -3.00 37.47 5.23
N VAL A 180 -1.80 37.45 4.64
CA VAL A 180 -0.57 36.95 5.26
C VAL A 180 0.44 38.06 5.59
N LYS A 181 1.07 37.97 6.76
CA LYS A 181 2.33 38.66 7.08
C LYS A 181 3.49 37.74 6.74
N ARG A 182 4.49 38.22 5.99
CA ARG A 182 5.64 37.41 5.57
C ARG A 182 6.86 37.76 6.43
N VAL A 183 7.58 36.75 6.92
CA VAL A 183 8.79 36.92 7.73
C VAL A 183 9.86 35.97 7.19
N SER A 184 10.96 36.54 6.69
CA SER A 184 12.13 35.82 6.21
C SER A 184 13.11 35.59 7.36
N LEU A 185 13.66 34.37 7.48
CA LEU A 185 14.82 34.10 8.33
C LEU A 185 16.16 34.29 7.60
N ARG A 186 16.13 34.90 6.41
CA ARG A 186 17.27 35.09 5.50
C ARG A 186 17.78 36.53 5.44
N ASP A 187 17.43 37.38 6.40
CA ASP A 187 17.96 38.76 6.44
C ASP A 187 19.22 38.78 7.32
N ASP A 188 20.36 38.79 6.64
CA ASP A 188 21.67 38.23 7.01
C ASP A 188 22.51 39.04 8.03
N LEU A 189 21.86 39.67 9.02
CA LEU A 189 22.54 40.30 10.17
C LEU A 189 22.00 39.83 11.52
N GLU A 190 20.69 39.63 11.64
CA GLU A 190 20.08 39.14 12.87
C GLU A 190 20.35 37.65 13.08
N ALA A 191 20.39 36.86 11.98
CA ALA A 191 20.72 35.45 12.03
C ALA A 191 22.17 35.21 12.51
N ASP A 192 23.14 35.97 11.98
CA ASP A 192 24.54 35.87 12.38
C ASP A 192 24.77 36.31 13.83
N ALA A 193 24.09 37.38 14.28
CA ALA A 193 24.11 37.79 15.69
C ALA A 193 23.51 36.71 16.61
N GLY A 194 22.41 36.09 16.18
CA GLY A 194 21.78 34.95 16.87
C GLY A 194 22.70 33.73 16.94
N ILE A 195 23.34 33.37 15.83
CA ILE A 195 24.32 32.26 15.75
C ILE A 195 25.52 32.55 16.64
N LYS A 196 26.06 33.77 16.62
CA LYS A 196 27.16 34.19 17.49
C LYS A 196 26.81 34.01 18.96
N THR A 197 25.62 34.47 19.36
CA THR A 197 25.10 34.33 20.73
C THR A 197 24.94 32.87 21.12
N TYR A 198 24.34 32.06 20.24
CA TYR A 198 24.15 30.62 20.43
C TYR A 198 25.48 29.89 20.59
N LEU A 199 26.42 30.07 19.66
CA LEU A 199 27.75 29.47 19.71
C LEU A 199 28.47 29.85 21.01
N ARG A 200 28.42 31.13 21.42
CA ARG A 200 29.07 31.59 22.65
C ARG A 200 28.49 30.91 23.89
N SER A 201 27.17 30.84 23.97
CA SER A 201 26.47 30.15 25.06
C SER A 201 26.84 28.68 25.12
N GLU A 202 26.78 27.99 23.98
CA GLU A 202 27.05 26.55 23.92
C GLU A 202 28.52 26.19 24.15
N PHE A 203 29.47 26.96 23.63
CA PHE A 203 30.89 26.73 23.92
C PHE A 203 31.23 26.99 25.39
N ASN A 204 30.58 27.98 26.02
CA ASN A 204 30.68 28.15 27.47
C ASN A 204 30.12 26.94 28.21
N ARG A 205 28.94 26.43 27.81
CA ARG A 205 28.35 25.20 28.38
C ARG A 205 29.32 24.01 28.26
N ILE A 206 29.88 23.80 27.07
CA ILE A 206 30.87 22.72 26.81
C ILE A 206 32.08 22.90 27.73
N TYR A 207 32.60 24.12 27.88
CA TYR A 207 33.72 24.39 28.78
C TYR A 207 33.37 24.00 30.22
N GLU A 208 32.21 24.43 30.74
CA GLU A 208 31.80 24.11 32.11
C GLU A 208 31.62 22.61 32.34
N GLU A 209 31.01 21.91 31.38
CA GLU A 209 30.80 20.46 31.45
C GLU A 209 32.11 19.66 31.37
N ASN A 210 33.18 20.24 30.81
CA ASN A 210 34.48 19.61 30.63
C ASN A 210 35.59 20.30 31.45
N ILE A 211 35.23 20.95 32.56
CA ILE A 211 36.16 21.78 33.34
C ILE A 211 37.41 21.01 33.81
N GLU A 212 37.29 19.71 34.08
CA GLU A 212 38.40 18.87 34.52
C GLU A 212 39.53 18.79 33.50
N ILE A 213 39.20 18.71 32.20
CA ILE A 213 40.19 18.67 31.11
C ILE A 213 40.48 20.07 30.54
N MET A 214 39.57 21.03 30.74
CA MET A 214 39.68 22.39 30.18
C MET A 214 40.20 23.45 31.17
N HIS A 215 40.46 23.10 32.43
CA HIS A 215 40.91 24.04 33.48
C HIS A 215 42.17 24.86 33.11
N SER A 216 43.02 24.31 32.23
CA SER A 216 44.25 24.96 31.74
C SER A 216 44.03 25.85 30.50
N VAL A 217 42.82 25.88 29.94
CA VAL A 217 42.46 26.62 28.74
C VAL A 217 41.90 27.99 29.12
N HIS A 218 42.45 29.05 28.51
CA HIS A 218 42.05 30.43 28.77
C HIS A 218 40.64 30.73 28.22
N ARG A 219 39.81 31.45 29.00
CA ARG A 219 38.51 32.00 28.57
C ARG A 219 38.61 33.43 28.00
N PRO A 220 37.78 33.84 27.02
CA PRO A 220 36.69 33.07 26.44
C PRO A 220 37.23 31.96 25.52
N TRP A 221 36.60 30.79 25.59
CA TRP A 221 36.92 29.66 24.73
C TRP A 221 35.72 29.31 23.85
N PRO A 222 35.92 29.05 22.54
CA PRO A 222 37.13 29.36 21.78
C PRO A 222 37.35 30.89 21.66
N GLU A 223 38.47 31.34 21.10
CA GLU A 223 38.72 32.77 20.91
C GLU A 223 37.65 33.43 20.00
N ASP A 224 37.39 34.74 20.17
CA ASP A 224 36.36 35.47 19.40
C ASP A 224 36.52 35.31 17.89
N HIS A 225 37.76 35.35 17.39
CA HIS A 225 38.03 35.23 15.96
C HIS A 225 37.60 33.88 15.37
N LEU A 226 37.60 32.81 16.18
CA LEU A 226 37.12 31.47 15.79
C LEU A 226 35.59 31.42 15.79
N ILE A 227 34.93 32.07 16.76
CA ILE A 227 33.47 32.24 16.73
C ILE A 227 33.07 33.01 15.47
N ASP A 228 33.72 34.14 15.18
CA ASP A 228 33.42 34.95 13.99
C ASP A 228 33.72 34.20 12.68
N ARG A 229 34.66 33.24 12.70
CA ARG A 229 34.86 32.31 11.58
C ARG A 229 33.66 31.37 11.44
N PHE A 230 33.22 30.72 12.52
CA PHE A 230 32.05 29.82 12.46
C PHE A 230 30.74 30.54 12.14
N VAL A 231 30.56 31.78 12.59
CA VAL A 231 29.39 32.61 12.25
C VAL A 231 29.38 32.88 10.75
N ARG A 232 30.50 33.37 10.20
CA ARG A 232 30.64 33.58 8.74
C ARG A 232 30.39 32.29 7.97
N SER A 233 30.98 31.18 8.41
CA SER A 233 30.80 29.87 7.77
C SER A 233 29.42 29.26 7.96
N ALA A 234 28.62 29.75 8.90
CA ALA A 234 27.24 29.33 9.04
C ALA A 234 26.36 29.98 7.98
N SER A 235 26.73 31.17 7.46
CA SER A 235 25.95 31.90 6.46
C SER A 235 24.46 31.96 6.81
N GLY A 236 24.13 32.34 8.05
CA GLY A 236 22.75 32.36 8.58
C GLY A 236 22.11 31.00 8.92
N GLN A 237 22.81 29.87 8.76
CA GLN A 237 22.27 28.52 8.95
C GLN A 237 22.62 27.96 10.34
N PHE A 238 21.65 27.98 11.26
CA PHE A 238 21.79 27.39 12.60
C PHE A 238 22.15 25.90 12.59
N VAL A 239 21.80 25.14 11.54
CA VAL A 239 22.24 23.74 11.40
C VAL A 239 23.76 23.63 11.42
N TYR A 240 24.50 24.55 10.79
CA TYR A 240 25.96 24.57 10.83
C TYR A 240 26.44 24.73 12.28
N ALA A 241 25.96 25.79 12.94
CA ALA A 241 26.35 26.11 14.31
C ALA A 241 26.02 24.97 15.30
N SER A 242 24.82 24.40 15.21
CA SER A 242 24.41 23.28 16.06
C SER A 242 25.20 22.00 15.78
N THR A 243 25.61 21.76 14.53
CA THR A 243 26.47 20.62 14.16
C THR A 243 27.87 20.79 14.74
N VAL A 244 28.45 22.00 14.67
CA VAL A 244 29.73 22.36 15.29
C VAL A 244 29.68 22.13 16.80
N VAL A 245 28.65 22.66 17.47
CA VAL A 245 28.45 22.51 18.92
C VAL A 245 28.33 21.03 19.30
N LYS A 246 27.49 20.26 18.60
CA LYS A 246 27.32 18.82 18.88
C LYS A 246 28.61 18.03 18.68
N PHE A 247 29.38 18.34 17.65
CA PHE A 247 30.64 17.65 17.34
C PHE A 247 31.71 17.93 18.40
N ILE A 248 31.84 19.17 18.85
CA ILE A 248 32.83 19.56 19.85
C ILE A 248 32.38 19.17 21.27
N GLY A 249 31.08 19.27 21.55
CA GLY A 249 30.49 19.09 22.87
C GLY A 249 30.14 17.66 23.27
N ASP A 250 30.57 16.64 22.53
CA ASP A 250 30.34 15.23 22.89
C ASP A 250 31.24 14.81 24.08
N SER A 251 30.84 15.27 25.26
CA SER A 251 31.57 15.20 26.54
C SER A 251 31.82 13.78 27.07
N LEU A 252 31.12 12.78 26.54
CA LEU A 252 31.23 11.42 27.06
C LEU A 252 32.47 10.67 26.52
N HIS A 253 33.07 11.09 25.40
CA HIS A 253 34.07 10.26 24.71
C HIS A 253 35.17 11.00 23.92
N CYS A 254 35.17 12.34 23.83
CA CYS A 254 36.14 13.09 23.02
C CYS A 254 36.64 14.37 23.72
N ASP A 255 37.91 14.72 23.50
CA ASP A 255 38.50 15.99 23.96
C ASP A 255 37.97 17.16 23.10
N PRO A 256 37.24 18.15 23.67
CA PRO A 256 36.74 19.29 22.93
C PRO A 256 37.83 20.09 22.20
N LEU A 257 39.07 20.09 22.70
CA LEU A 257 40.21 20.77 22.05
C LEU A 257 40.62 20.07 20.75
N GLU A 258 40.67 18.74 20.74
CA GLU A 258 40.98 17.97 19.53
C GLU A 258 39.85 18.08 18.50
N GLN A 259 38.60 18.04 18.93
CA GLN A 259 37.45 18.22 18.03
C GLN A 259 37.43 19.61 17.39
N LEU A 260 37.72 20.65 18.17
CA LEU A 260 37.88 22.00 17.65
C LEU A 260 39.05 22.09 16.65
N ARG A 261 40.18 21.42 16.91
CA ARG A 261 41.32 21.37 15.98
C ARG A 261 40.95 20.71 14.64
N ILE A 262 40.14 19.65 14.66
CA ILE A 262 39.66 18.98 13.44
C ILE A 262 38.88 19.96 12.56
N LEU A 263 38.00 20.78 13.15
CA LEU A 263 37.19 21.75 12.39
C LEU A 263 37.95 22.99 11.91
N ILE A 264 39.06 23.34 12.57
CA ILE A 264 39.87 24.53 12.20
C ILE A 264 40.85 24.22 11.08
N ARG A 265 41.33 22.98 10.96
CA ARG A 265 42.29 22.55 9.92
C ARG A 265 41.67 22.69 8.51
N PRO A 266 42.40 23.22 7.52
CA PRO A 266 41.93 23.23 6.14
C PRO A 266 41.82 21.78 5.63
N GLY A 267 40.63 21.41 5.17
CA GLY A 267 40.37 20.08 4.60
C GLY A 267 41.08 19.88 3.24
N PRO A 268 41.22 18.65 2.74
CA PRO A 268 42.01 18.33 1.54
C PRO A 268 41.31 18.62 0.19
N HIS A 269 40.34 19.53 0.12
CA HIS A 269 39.55 19.73 -1.12
C HIS A 269 39.47 21.20 -1.54
N ASP A 270 40.25 21.54 -2.56
CA ASP A 270 40.03 22.70 -3.40
C ASP A 270 38.87 22.40 -4.38
N ALA A 271 37.64 22.80 -4.04
CA ALA A 271 36.54 22.85 -4.99
C ALA A 271 35.57 24.00 -4.65
N LEU A 272 35.32 24.86 -5.64
CA LEU A 272 34.40 25.99 -5.59
C LEU A 272 32.93 25.53 -5.46
N ALA A 273 32.14 26.30 -4.68
CA ALA A 273 30.67 26.42 -4.72
C ALA A 273 29.76 25.35 -4.07
N PHE A 274 30.27 24.51 -3.15
CA PHE A 274 29.41 23.70 -2.27
C PHE A 274 29.37 24.32 -0.87
N SER A 275 28.17 24.38 -0.28
CA SER A 275 27.88 25.16 0.94
C SER A 275 28.87 24.83 2.07
N GLU A 276 29.24 25.80 2.91
CA GLU A 276 30.18 25.61 4.03
C GLU A 276 29.71 24.48 4.98
N LEU A 277 28.41 24.18 4.99
CA LEU A 277 27.81 23.02 5.64
C LEU A 277 28.24 21.67 5.03
N ASP A 278 28.36 21.57 3.70
CA ASP A 278 28.86 20.38 3.00
C ASP A 278 30.34 20.12 3.35
N GLN A 279 31.13 21.19 3.48
CA GLN A 279 32.52 21.09 3.94
C GLN A 279 32.60 20.63 5.40
N LEU A 280 31.70 21.10 6.26
CA LEU A 280 31.60 20.63 7.64
C LEU A 280 31.27 19.13 7.70
N TYR A 281 30.29 18.67 6.92
CA TYR A 281 29.98 17.23 6.81
C TYR A 281 31.17 16.42 6.30
N ALA A 282 31.83 16.88 5.23
CA ALA A 282 33.01 16.21 4.69
C ALA A 282 34.16 16.12 5.71
N SER A 283 34.39 17.16 6.52
CA SER A 283 35.40 17.18 7.59
C SER A 283 35.06 16.20 8.71
N ILE A 284 33.79 16.14 9.14
CA ILE A 284 33.34 15.17 10.15
C ILE A 284 33.48 13.73 9.62
N LEU A 285 33.07 13.46 8.38
CA LEU A 285 33.22 12.14 7.76
C LEU A 285 34.69 11.74 7.58
N SER A 286 35.56 12.70 7.26
CA SER A 286 37.01 12.48 7.12
C SER A 286 37.71 12.18 8.44
N SER A 287 37.10 12.51 9.59
CA SER A 287 37.71 12.28 10.90
C SER A 287 37.76 10.79 11.26
N TYR A 288 36.90 9.97 10.64
CA TYR A 288 36.87 8.53 10.85
C TYR A 288 37.72 7.80 9.79
N PRO A 289 38.75 7.02 10.19
CA PRO A 289 39.74 6.50 9.25
C PRO A 289 39.23 5.33 8.37
N ARG A 290 38.17 4.63 8.79
CA ARG A 290 37.65 3.43 8.09
C ARG A 290 36.38 3.75 7.31
N TRP A 291 36.54 4.47 6.19
CA TRP A 291 35.43 4.90 5.34
C TRP A 291 34.53 3.74 4.89
N ASP A 292 35.07 2.58 4.52
CA ASP A 292 34.24 1.47 4.02
C ASP A 292 33.24 0.97 5.06
N ALA A 293 33.64 0.87 6.33
CA ALA A 293 32.75 0.46 7.41
C ALA A 293 31.72 1.56 7.71
N LEU A 294 32.15 2.82 7.76
CA LEU A 294 31.26 3.97 7.92
C LEU A 294 30.21 4.02 6.79
N LYS A 295 30.62 3.85 5.54
CA LYS A 295 29.75 3.83 4.36
C LYS A 295 28.71 2.72 4.46
N ARG A 296 29.07 1.53 4.95
CA ARG A 296 28.12 0.43 5.18
C ARG A 296 27.07 0.79 6.24
N VAL A 297 27.48 1.42 7.34
CA VAL A 297 26.55 1.90 8.38
C VAL A 297 25.63 3.01 7.85
N LEU A 298 26.16 4.00 7.14
CA LEU A 298 25.36 5.08 6.55
C LEU A 298 24.37 4.55 5.51
N GLY A 299 24.81 3.62 4.66
CA GLY A 299 23.96 2.96 3.68
C GLY A 299 22.86 2.12 4.36
N ALA A 300 23.18 1.39 5.42
CA ALA A 300 22.20 0.65 6.20
C ALA A 300 21.14 1.60 6.80
N ILE A 301 21.56 2.75 7.36
CA ILE A 301 20.62 3.76 7.87
C ILE A 301 19.64 4.23 6.79
N LEU A 302 20.14 4.43 5.56
CA LEU A 302 19.34 4.83 4.41
C LEU A 302 18.37 3.75 3.93
N CYS A 303 18.84 2.51 3.77
CA CYS A 303 18.06 1.39 3.21
C CYS A 303 17.06 0.82 4.22
N THR A 304 17.38 0.86 5.50
CA THR A 304 16.61 0.21 6.57
C THR A 304 16.28 1.15 7.73
N PRO A 305 15.60 2.30 7.50
CA PRO A 305 15.36 3.32 8.53
C PRO A 305 14.56 2.79 9.75
N TYR A 306 13.93 1.62 9.62
CA TYR A 306 13.12 0.97 10.66
C TYR A 306 13.72 -0.34 11.21
N SER A 307 14.93 -0.74 10.80
CA SER A 307 15.56 -2.02 11.21
C SER A 307 17.09 -1.96 11.30
N ASN A 308 17.64 -0.98 12.04
CA ASN A 308 19.08 -0.74 12.19
C ASN A 308 19.65 -1.27 13.52
N SER A 309 19.36 -2.52 13.89
CA SER A 309 19.90 -3.10 15.13
C SER A 309 21.40 -3.43 14.99
N GLU A 310 22.14 -3.48 16.11
CA GLU A 310 23.57 -3.88 16.09
C GLU A 310 23.77 -5.24 15.42
N SER A 311 22.81 -6.15 15.58
CA SER A 311 22.83 -7.49 14.98
C SER A 311 22.67 -7.45 13.46
N VAL A 312 21.83 -6.57 12.92
CA VAL A 312 21.68 -6.38 11.46
C VAL A 312 22.97 -5.82 10.87
N MET A 313 23.59 -4.84 11.55
CA MET A 313 24.86 -4.25 11.14
C MET A 313 26.00 -5.27 11.14
N GLU A 314 26.07 -6.14 12.15
CA GLU A 314 27.05 -7.21 12.21
C GLU A 314 26.84 -8.25 11.12
N PHE A 315 25.61 -8.73 10.96
CA PHE A 315 25.32 -9.87 10.09
C PHE A 315 25.23 -9.49 8.61
N ILE A 316 24.45 -8.46 8.26
CA ILE A 316 24.20 -8.09 6.86
C ILE A 316 25.32 -7.22 6.29
N PHE A 317 25.81 -6.28 7.11
CA PHE A 317 26.76 -5.27 6.66
C PHE A 317 28.20 -5.56 7.11
N ASN A 318 28.43 -6.68 7.81
CA ASN A 318 29.76 -7.08 8.28
C ASN A 318 30.48 -5.94 9.04
N VAL A 319 29.76 -5.32 9.98
CA VAL A 319 30.30 -4.29 10.89
C VAL A 319 30.22 -4.83 12.31
N SER A 320 31.37 -5.19 12.89
CA SER A 320 31.40 -5.75 14.24
C SER A 320 30.77 -4.79 15.28
N PRO A 321 30.12 -5.29 16.35
CA PRO A 321 29.51 -4.42 17.36
C PRO A 321 30.47 -3.40 17.99
N PRO A 322 31.76 -3.72 18.29
CA PRO A 322 32.73 -2.73 18.74
C PRO A 322 33.01 -1.63 17.70
N GLU A 323 33.12 -1.99 16.43
CA GLU A 323 33.34 -1.04 15.33
C GLU A 323 32.10 -0.16 15.09
N LEU A 324 30.91 -0.75 15.14
CA LEU A 324 29.65 -0.01 15.07
C LEU A 324 29.56 1.02 16.21
N ARG A 325 29.81 0.61 17.46
CA ARG A 325 29.82 1.55 18.60
C ARG A 325 30.85 2.65 18.42
N GLN A 326 32.01 2.36 17.85
CA GLN A 326 33.01 3.37 17.54
C GLN A 326 32.52 4.35 16.45
N ILE A 327 31.87 3.85 15.40
CA ILE A 327 31.26 4.67 14.34
C ILE A 327 30.17 5.56 14.92
N LEU A 328 29.24 4.99 15.69
CA LEU A 328 28.14 5.73 16.31
C LEU A 328 28.63 6.81 17.27
N ARG A 329 29.70 6.53 18.03
CA ARG A 329 30.38 7.55 18.85
C ARG A 329 31.00 8.65 17.99
N SER A 330 31.76 8.28 16.95
CA SER A 330 32.47 9.25 16.11
C SER A 330 31.52 10.11 15.27
N MET A 331 30.30 9.62 15.00
CA MET A 331 29.30 10.24 14.14
C MET A 331 28.08 10.74 14.93
N ARG A 332 28.17 10.87 16.26
CA ARG A 332 27.04 11.26 17.11
C ARG A 332 26.47 12.64 16.77
N SER A 333 27.28 13.53 16.20
CA SER A 333 26.81 14.84 15.70
C SER A 333 25.90 14.73 14.47
N LEU A 334 25.98 13.62 13.73
CA LEU A 334 25.26 13.36 12.49
C LEU A 334 24.17 12.28 12.63
N ILE A 335 24.38 11.30 13.52
CA ILE A 335 23.52 10.13 13.73
C ILE A 335 22.92 10.17 15.14
N CYS A 336 21.60 10.05 15.21
CA CYS A 336 20.84 9.95 16.44
C CYS A 336 20.58 8.49 16.82
N THR A 337 20.65 8.19 18.11
CA THR A 337 20.28 6.90 18.73
C THR A 337 19.14 7.12 19.72
N THR A 338 18.01 6.43 19.59
CA THR A 338 16.92 6.46 20.58
C THR A 338 17.03 5.32 21.60
N GLU A 339 17.18 5.61 22.89
CA GLU A 339 17.13 4.56 23.90
C GLU A 339 15.68 4.13 24.16
N SER A 340 15.35 2.85 24.00
CA SER A 340 14.04 2.31 24.37
C SER A 340 14.11 1.53 25.68
N LYS A 341 13.08 1.69 26.52
CA LYS A 341 12.97 0.99 27.81
C LYS A 341 12.16 -0.29 27.62
N CYS A 342 12.68 -1.41 28.12
CA CYS A 342 11.99 -2.69 28.05
C CYS A 342 11.16 -2.96 29.31
N SER A 343 9.95 -3.50 29.15
CA SER A 343 9.13 -3.90 30.28
C SER A 343 9.76 -5.09 31.05
N PRO A 344 9.53 -5.23 32.38
CA PRO A 344 10.05 -6.34 33.17
C PRO A 344 9.60 -7.73 32.67
N LEU A 345 8.42 -7.82 32.04
CA LEU A 345 7.91 -9.06 31.47
C LEU A 345 8.73 -9.51 30.26
N LEU A 346 9.07 -8.58 29.36
CA LEU A 346 9.92 -8.87 28.20
C LEU A 346 11.33 -9.28 28.61
N GLN A 347 11.88 -8.71 29.69
CA GLN A 347 13.20 -9.09 30.21
C GLN A 347 13.31 -10.58 30.54
N ARG A 348 12.20 -11.22 30.94
CA ARG A 348 12.15 -12.65 31.26
C ARG A 348 12.10 -13.55 30.03
N LEU A 349 11.68 -13.02 28.88
CA LEU A 349 11.63 -13.74 27.60
C LEU A 349 12.93 -13.59 26.79
N ILE A 350 13.81 -12.63 27.17
CA ILE A 350 15.13 -12.40 26.54
C ILE A 350 15.97 -13.67 26.41
N PRO A 351 16.09 -14.54 27.42
CA PRO A 351 16.92 -15.74 27.30
C PRO A 351 16.45 -16.72 26.22
N THR A 352 15.15 -16.74 25.92
CA THR A 352 14.53 -17.71 24.98
C THR A 352 14.38 -17.13 23.57
N PHE A 353 13.98 -15.87 23.48
CA PHE A 353 13.69 -15.19 22.21
C PHE A 353 14.83 -14.28 21.73
N GLY A 354 15.81 -14.00 22.59
CA GLY A 354 16.73 -12.90 22.39
C GLY A 354 16.11 -11.57 22.82
N THR A 355 16.86 -10.48 22.65
CA THR A 355 16.30 -9.14 22.89
C THR A 355 15.07 -8.92 22.00
N PRO A 356 13.91 -8.50 22.57
CA PRO A 356 12.70 -8.22 21.79
C PRO A 356 13.03 -7.33 20.60
N ARG A 357 12.27 -7.44 19.52
CA ARG A 357 12.24 -6.39 18.49
C ARG A 357 11.78 -5.11 19.18
N TYR A 358 12.69 -4.34 19.75
CA TYR A 358 12.35 -2.96 20.04
C TYR A 358 11.94 -2.33 18.70
N ASP A 359 11.12 -1.31 18.74
CA ASP A 359 11.54 -0.06 18.13
C ASP A 359 12.97 0.21 18.65
N THR A 360 13.95 -0.48 18.05
CA THR A 360 15.36 -0.39 18.40
C THR A 360 15.74 1.08 18.32
N PRO A 361 16.83 1.51 18.97
CA PRO A 361 17.40 2.81 18.66
C PRO A 361 17.44 2.99 17.15
N TRP A 362 16.51 3.77 16.59
CA TRP A 362 16.46 3.96 15.15
C TRP A 362 17.59 4.92 14.89
N LEU A 363 18.66 4.36 14.34
CA LEU A 363 19.70 5.15 13.75
C LEU A 363 19.06 5.97 12.65
N SER A 364 19.06 7.27 12.86
CA SER A 364 18.49 8.27 11.96
C SER A 364 19.45 9.44 11.88
N PHE A 365 19.37 10.20 10.79
CA PHE A 365 20.19 11.39 10.68
C PHE A 365 19.59 12.53 11.49
N HIS A 366 20.43 13.28 12.21
CA HIS A 366 20.01 14.46 12.95
C HIS A 366 19.40 15.54 12.04
N HIS A 367 19.85 15.60 10.79
CA HIS A 367 19.48 16.63 9.84
C HIS A 367 19.25 16.05 8.45
N LEU A 368 18.10 16.36 7.85
CA LEU A 368 17.78 15.99 6.46
C LEU A 368 18.83 16.53 5.47
N SER A 369 19.43 17.69 5.76
CA SER A 369 20.50 18.27 4.93
C SER A 369 21.74 17.38 4.83
N PHE A 370 22.03 16.56 5.85
CA PHE A 370 23.11 15.59 5.81
C PHE A 370 22.73 14.37 4.97
N GLU A 371 21.49 13.89 5.09
CA GLU A 371 20.96 12.82 4.24
C GLU A 371 20.99 13.21 2.75
N GLU A 372 20.54 14.42 2.43
CA GLU A 372 20.59 15.00 1.08
C GLU A 372 22.04 15.12 0.58
N PHE A 373 22.98 15.52 1.45
CA PHE A 373 24.40 15.62 1.11
C PHE A 373 24.98 14.25 0.70
N ILE A 374 24.82 13.20 1.51
CA ILE A 374 25.41 11.88 1.22
C ILE A 374 24.76 11.16 0.03
N LYS A 375 23.54 11.55 -0.38
CA LYS A 375 22.84 11.03 -1.57
C LYS A 375 23.21 11.74 -2.86
N ASP A 376 23.67 12.98 -2.80
CA ASP A 376 23.98 13.80 -3.97
C ASP A 376 25.48 13.73 -4.31
N SER A 377 25.79 13.16 -5.48
CA SER A 377 27.17 12.99 -5.94
C SER A 377 27.87 14.31 -6.23
N SER A 378 27.14 15.36 -6.59
CA SER A 378 27.69 16.69 -6.82
C SER A 378 28.15 17.33 -5.52
N ARG A 379 27.43 17.10 -4.41
CA ARG A 379 27.73 17.68 -3.09
C ARG A 379 28.75 16.87 -2.30
N SER A 380 28.61 15.54 -2.27
CA SER A 380 29.41 14.67 -1.40
C SER A 380 30.70 14.12 -2.02
N GLY A 381 30.81 14.12 -3.35
CA GLY A 381 31.98 13.59 -4.06
C GLY A 381 32.32 12.16 -3.61
N LYS A 382 33.48 11.98 -2.96
CA LYS A 382 33.94 10.67 -2.46
C LYS A 382 33.07 10.08 -1.33
N PHE A 383 32.26 10.92 -0.67
CA PHE A 383 31.39 10.52 0.43
C PHE A 383 30.00 10.03 -0.02
N LEU A 384 29.79 9.88 -1.33
CA LEU A 384 28.54 9.38 -1.89
C LEU A 384 28.20 7.98 -1.33
N VAL A 385 26.99 7.88 -0.79
CA VAL A 385 26.36 6.63 -0.34
C VAL A 385 25.23 6.29 -1.30
N ASN A 386 25.41 5.21 -2.06
CA ASN A 386 24.40 4.74 -3.01
C ASN A 386 23.49 3.71 -2.35
N GLU A 387 22.25 4.12 -2.06
CA GLU A 387 21.21 3.29 -1.45
C GLU A 387 20.97 1.99 -2.23
N TRP A 388 20.99 2.03 -3.57
CA TRP A 388 20.82 0.84 -4.42
C TRP A 388 21.90 -0.20 -4.18
N SER A 389 23.16 0.24 -4.17
CA SER A 389 24.29 -0.67 -3.98
C SER A 389 24.25 -1.38 -2.62
N THR A 390 23.82 -0.65 -1.58
CA THR A 390 23.69 -1.19 -0.23
C THR A 390 22.51 -2.15 -0.13
N SER A 391 21.37 -1.82 -0.76
CA SER A 391 20.21 -2.70 -0.83
C SER A 391 20.53 -4.01 -1.57
N ILE A 392 21.17 -3.95 -2.74
CA ILE A 392 21.59 -5.13 -3.51
C ILE A 392 22.53 -6.01 -2.67
N HIS A 393 23.53 -5.41 -2.02
CA HIS A 393 24.44 -6.14 -1.14
C HIS A 393 23.68 -6.92 -0.06
N ALA A 394 22.76 -6.24 0.64
CA ALA A 394 21.94 -6.86 1.67
C ALA A 394 21.07 -7.99 1.10
N PHE A 395 20.45 -7.80 -0.06
CA PHE A 395 19.69 -8.86 -0.74
C PHE A 395 20.55 -10.09 -1.01
N CYS A 396 21.73 -9.93 -1.61
CA CYS A 396 22.62 -11.06 -1.92
C CYS A 396 23.06 -11.80 -0.65
N VAL A 397 23.38 -11.08 0.43
CA VAL A 397 23.73 -11.70 1.73
C VAL A 397 22.55 -12.52 2.27
N ILE A 398 21.33 -12.01 2.16
CA ILE A 398 20.12 -12.70 2.61
C ILE A 398 19.87 -13.98 1.81
N ILE A 399 19.99 -13.92 0.48
CA ILE A 399 19.79 -15.09 -0.40
C ILE A 399 20.87 -16.15 -0.14
N ARG A 400 22.14 -15.75 -0.04
CA ARG A 400 23.24 -16.68 0.30
C ARG A 400 23.01 -17.34 1.66
N HIS A 401 22.55 -16.58 2.64
CA HIS A 401 22.24 -17.14 3.95
C HIS A 401 21.09 -18.14 3.93
N LEU A 402 20.05 -17.88 3.13
CA LEU A 402 18.97 -18.83 2.90
C LEU A 402 19.46 -20.12 2.22
N ILE A 403 20.39 -20.02 1.27
CA ILE A 403 21.04 -21.18 0.63
C ILE A 403 21.85 -21.98 1.66
N GLU A 404 22.64 -21.32 2.50
CA GLU A 404 23.42 -22.00 3.55
C GLU A 404 22.53 -22.72 4.57
N LEU A 405 21.36 -22.15 4.89
CA LEU A 405 20.35 -22.80 5.71
C LEU A 405 19.83 -24.08 5.06
N LEU A 406 19.48 -24.01 3.78
CA LEU A 406 18.99 -25.16 3.01
C LEU A 406 20.05 -26.27 2.91
N HIS A 407 21.33 -25.91 2.81
CA HIS A 407 22.45 -26.85 2.82
C HIS A 407 22.82 -27.36 4.22
N GLY A 408 22.18 -26.87 5.28
CA GLY A 408 22.41 -27.36 6.63
C GLY A 408 23.72 -26.88 7.28
N ASN A 409 24.31 -25.76 6.84
CA ASN A 409 25.59 -25.25 7.37
C ASN A 409 25.61 -25.17 8.93
N PRO A 410 26.54 -25.84 9.63
CA PRO A 410 26.60 -25.87 11.10
C PRO A 410 26.94 -24.52 11.74
N ASP A 411 27.60 -23.61 11.03
CA ASP A 411 27.97 -22.30 11.59
C ASP A 411 26.75 -21.38 11.81
N ILE A 412 25.62 -21.67 11.18
CA ILE A 412 24.40 -20.87 11.32
C ILE A 412 23.86 -20.93 12.75
N ASP A 413 23.97 -22.06 13.44
CA ASP A 413 23.53 -22.14 14.84
C ASP A 413 24.38 -21.25 15.74
N ARG A 414 25.68 -21.09 15.45
CA ARG A 414 26.55 -20.16 16.17
C ARG A 414 26.12 -18.71 15.93
N ILE A 415 25.74 -18.37 14.71
CA ILE A 415 25.24 -17.04 14.35
C ILE A 415 23.90 -16.75 15.04
N ILE A 416 22.94 -17.68 14.96
CA ILE A 416 21.63 -17.56 15.59
C ILE A 416 21.75 -17.44 17.11
N ASN A 417 22.59 -18.28 17.74
CA ASN A 417 22.81 -18.24 19.18
C ASN A 417 23.52 -16.95 19.63
N ARG A 418 24.44 -16.43 18.81
CA ARG A 418 25.13 -15.16 19.10
C ARG A 418 24.20 -13.95 18.99
N ILE A 419 23.31 -13.95 17.99
CA ILE A 419 22.42 -12.83 17.68
C ILE A 419 21.10 -12.89 18.49
N GLY A 420 20.61 -14.09 18.77
CA GLY A 420 19.28 -14.35 19.30
C GLY A 420 18.25 -14.58 18.18
N PRO A 421 17.31 -15.53 18.31
CA PRO A 421 16.41 -15.93 17.23
C PRO A 421 15.49 -14.82 16.75
N SER A 422 14.93 -13.98 17.63
CA SER A 422 14.12 -12.83 17.22
C SER A 422 14.93 -11.79 16.45
N GLN A 423 16.12 -11.39 16.93
CA GLN A 423 16.98 -10.44 16.22
C GLN A 423 17.49 -11.00 14.89
N TYR A 424 17.78 -12.29 14.86
CA TYR A 424 18.16 -12.99 13.66
C TYR A 424 17.05 -12.90 12.63
N HIS A 425 15.82 -13.26 12.99
CA HIS A 425 14.64 -13.09 12.13
C HIS A 425 14.44 -11.63 11.69
N LEU A 426 14.64 -10.65 12.59
CA LEU A 426 14.48 -9.23 12.25
C LEU A 426 15.39 -8.71 11.14
N GLY A 427 16.64 -9.15 11.11
CA GLY A 427 17.59 -8.73 10.07
C GLY A 427 17.08 -8.99 8.66
N PHE A 428 16.16 -9.94 8.53
CA PHE A 428 15.58 -10.33 7.26
C PHE A 428 14.16 -9.78 7.03
N SER A 429 13.58 -9.07 8.02
CA SER A 429 12.21 -8.58 7.96
C SER A 429 12.12 -7.18 7.32
N PHE A 430 11.28 -7.07 6.28
CA PHE A 430 10.50 -5.89 5.86
C PHE A 430 11.00 -4.89 4.76
N PRO A 431 12.13 -4.15 4.81
CA PRO A 431 12.35 -3.06 3.81
C PRO A 431 13.25 -3.38 2.62
N THR A 432 14.32 -4.16 2.80
CA THR A 432 15.41 -4.20 1.81
C THR A 432 15.00 -4.91 0.52
N VAL A 433 14.20 -5.97 0.64
CA VAL A 433 13.80 -6.79 -0.50
C VAL A 433 12.67 -6.14 -1.31
N SER A 434 11.66 -5.54 -0.65
CA SER A 434 10.55 -4.87 -1.33
C SER A 434 11.01 -3.62 -2.07
N THR A 435 11.88 -2.80 -1.46
CA THR A 435 12.41 -1.57 -2.07
C THR A 435 13.24 -1.86 -3.32
N ILE A 436 14.04 -2.94 -3.32
CA ILE A 436 14.76 -3.39 -4.54
C ILE A 436 13.79 -3.78 -5.63
N LEU A 437 12.70 -4.47 -5.29
CA LEU A 437 11.69 -4.93 -6.26
C LEU A 437 10.90 -3.80 -6.90
N TYR A 438 10.49 -2.78 -6.13
CA TYR A 438 9.81 -1.59 -6.65
C TYR A 438 10.68 -0.80 -7.65
N SER A 439 12.00 -0.96 -7.59
CA SER A 439 12.97 -0.21 -8.38
C SER A 439 13.83 -1.07 -9.29
N LEU A 440 13.49 -2.36 -9.45
CA LEU A 440 14.12 -3.26 -10.43
C LEU A 440 14.11 -2.69 -11.85
N VAL A 441 13.11 -1.86 -12.17
CA VAL A 441 12.96 -1.20 -13.48
C VAL A 441 14.03 -0.12 -13.72
N GLU A 442 14.66 0.39 -12.66
CA GLU A 442 15.65 1.48 -12.70
C GLU A 442 17.09 0.98 -12.45
N LEU A 443 17.30 -0.32 -12.24
CA LEU A 443 18.62 -0.88 -11.94
C LEU A 443 19.54 -0.93 -13.18
N PRO A 444 20.85 -0.63 -13.03
CA PRO A 444 21.84 -0.88 -14.07
C PRO A 444 21.93 -2.37 -14.44
N SER A 445 22.25 -2.68 -15.71
CA SER A 445 22.33 -4.06 -16.21
C SER A 445 23.29 -4.96 -15.43
N SER A 446 24.43 -4.42 -14.96
CA SER A 446 25.42 -5.18 -14.18
C SER A 446 24.89 -5.64 -12.82
N ASP A 447 24.01 -4.87 -12.20
CA ASP A 447 23.45 -5.16 -10.88
C ASP A 447 22.34 -6.20 -10.98
N MET A 448 21.60 -6.21 -12.10
CA MET A 448 20.59 -7.24 -12.39
C MET A 448 21.19 -8.63 -12.55
N ASP A 449 22.36 -8.75 -13.19
CA ASP A 449 23.04 -10.04 -13.37
C ASP A 449 23.43 -10.69 -12.04
N ILE A 450 23.87 -9.90 -11.07
CA ILE A 450 24.20 -10.36 -9.71
C ILE A 450 22.96 -10.94 -9.03
N ILE A 451 21.82 -10.24 -9.11
CA ILE A 451 20.55 -10.68 -8.52
C ILE A 451 20.08 -11.99 -9.17
N ILE A 452 20.11 -12.07 -10.51
CA ILE A 452 19.72 -13.28 -11.25
C ILE A 452 20.59 -14.47 -10.86
N GLN A 453 21.90 -14.26 -10.71
CA GLN A 453 22.83 -15.32 -10.32
C GLN A 453 22.51 -15.88 -8.92
N GLU A 454 22.30 -15.02 -7.92
CA GLU A 454 21.97 -15.46 -6.56
C GLU A 454 20.63 -16.22 -6.51
N LEU A 455 19.64 -15.77 -7.27
CA LEU A 455 18.33 -16.45 -7.37
C LEU A 455 18.42 -17.81 -8.07
N LYS A 456 19.32 -17.99 -9.04
CA LYS A 456 19.57 -19.30 -9.66
C LYS A 456 20.15 -20.28 -8.65
N TYR A 457 21.12 -19.86 -7.84
CA TYR A 457 21.67 -20.70 -6.78
C TYR A 457 20.62 -21.06 -5.73
N LEU A 458 19.71 -20.14 -5.39
CA LEU A 458 18.58 -20.47 -4.53
C LEU A 458 17.65 -21.52 -5.14
N HIS A 459 17.36 -21.40 -6.44
CA HIS A 459 16.54 -22.37 -7.15
C HIS A 459 17.16 -23.77 -7.12
N GLU A 460 18.46 -23.88 -7.42
CA GLU A 460 19.21 -25.13 -7.36
C GLU A 460 19.23 -25.74 -5.94
N ALA A 461 19.46 -24.93 -4.91
CA ALA A 461 19.45 -25.40 -3.52
C ALA A 461 18.07 -25.94 -3.10
N LEU A 462 16.98 -25.26 -3.50
CA LEU A 462 15.62 -25.71 -3.23
C LEU A 462 15.30 -27.01 -3.96
N GLU A 463 15.65 -27.14 -5.24
CA GLU A 463 15.46 -28.39 -5.99
C GLU A 463 16.24 -29.55 -5.39
N GLY A 464 17.48 -29.30 -4.95
CA GLY A 464 18.31 -30.29 -4.25
C GLY A 464 17.62 -30.87 -3.02
N VAL A 465 17.22 -30.01 -2.07
CA VAL A 465 16.55 -30.43 -0.82
C VAL A 465 15.19 -31.11 -1.09
N LEU A 466 14.43 -30.63 -2.08
CA LEU A 466 13.12 -31.19 -2.41
C LEU A 466 13.20 -32.54 -3.15
N SER A 467 14.34 -32.84 -3.77
CA SER A 467 14.60 -34.11 -4.46
C SER A 467 15.02 -35.26 -3.53
N GLU A 468 15.44 -34.95 -2.30
CA GLU A 468 15.83 -35.95 -1.31
C GLU A 468 14.64 -36.83 -0.88
N ALA A 469 14.91 -38.11 -0.62
CA ALA A 469 13.88 -39.11 -0.30
C ALA A 469 13.07 -38.76 0.97
N ASP A 470 13.75 -38.22 1.99
CA ASP A 470 13.14 -37.87 3.29
C ASP A 470 12.58 -36.44 3.31
N ARG A 471 12.87 -35.62 2.29
CA ARG A 471 12.45 -34.21 2.14
C ARG A 471 12.59 -33.40 3.43
N LYS A 472 13.65 -33.64 4.21
CA LYS A 472 13.81 -33.02 5.53
C LYS A 472 14.46 -31.65 5.35
N ILE A 473 13.76 -30.58 5.75
CA ILE A 473 14.34 -29.24 5.68
C ILE A 473 15.19 -28.95 6.93
N PRO A 474 16.48 -28.62 6.78
CA PRO A 474 17.31 -28.23 7.92
C PRO A 474 16.79 -26.94 8.56
N ARG A 475 16.84 -26.89 9.90
CA ARG A 475 16.45 -25.70 10.68
C ARG A 475 15.09 -25.14 10.24
N SER A 476 14.12 -26.04 10.07
CA SER A 476 12.77 -25.78 9.52
C SER A 476 12.13 -24.51 10.06
N LYS A 477 12.27 -24.19 11.35
CA LYS A 477 11.85 -22.91 11.96
C LYS A 477 12.43 -21.67 11.25
N HIS A 478 13.74 -21.61 11.08
CA HIS A 478 14.42 -20.46 10.49
C HIS A 478 14.20 -20.40 8.98
N THR A 479 14.17 -21.56 8.33
CA THR A 479 13.88 -21.71 6.90
C THR A 479 12.44 -21.29 6.57
N LEU A 480 11.46 -21.69 7.39
CA LEU A 480 10.05 -21.27 7.29
C LEU A 480 9.93 -19.74 7.36
N TRP A 481 10.63 -19.13 8.31
CA TRP A 481 10.58 -17.70 8.53
C TRP A 481 11.15 -16.92 7.34
N LEU A 482 12.32 -17.33 6.82
CA LEU A 482 12.96 -16.66 5.70
C LEU A 482 12.23 -16.86 4.38
N LEU A 483 11.78 -18.09 4.12
CA LEU A 483 11.01 -18.40 2.92
C LEU A 483 9.65 -17.70 2.93
N SER A 484 9.00 -17.52 4.09
CA SER A 484 7.70 -16.85 4.15
C SER A 484 7.87 -15.36 3.89
N THR A 485 8.96 -14.78 4.40
CA THR A 485 9.37 -13.41 4.08
C THR A 485 9.69 -13.26 2.60
N PHE A 486 10.47 -14.16 2.02
CA PHE A 486 10.78 -14.19 0.59
C PHE A 486 9.51 -14.33 -0.26
N GLN A 487 8.60 -15.25 0.09
CA GLN A 487 7.35 -15.45 -0.63
C GLN A 487 6.47 -14.21 -0.59
N ARG A 488 6.28 -13.61 0.60
CA ARG A 488 5.43 -12.43 0.78
C ARG A 488 5.98 -11.23 0.02
N CYS A 489 7.29 -10.99 0.10
CA CYS A 489 7.90 -9.79 -0.47
C CYS A 489 8.21 -9.92 -1.97
N ILE A 490 8.54 -11.12 -2.46
CA ILE A 490 9.01 -11.32 -3.84
C ILE A 490 7.97 -11.99 -4.74
N LEU A 491 7.28 -13.02 -4.23
CA LEU A 491 6.44 -13.88 -5.06
C LEU A 491 4.96 -13.48 -5.05
N ARG A 492 4.48 -12.81 -3.99
CA ARG A 492 3.07 -12.41 -3.81
C ARG A 492 2.76 -11.00 -4.34
N ASP A 493 3.69 -10.06 -4.24
CA ASP A 493 3.57 -8.73 -4.84
C ASP A 493 3.73 -8.87 -6.37
N GLN A 494 2.64 -8.81 -7.12
CA GLN A 494 2.63 -8.97 -8.59
C GLN A 494 2.77 -7.64 -9.34
N SER A 495 3.08 -6.53 -8.65
CA SER A 495 3.23 -5.21 -9.26
C SER A 495 4.22 -5.17 -10.43
N TRP A 496 5.26 -6.02 -10.40
CA TRP A 496 6.24 -6.18 -11.49
C TRP A 496 5.72 -6.90 -12.75
N ARG A 497 4.55 -7.57 -12.69
CA ARG A 497 3.92 -8.20 -13.87
C ARG A 497 3.21 -7.19 -14.79
N GLU A 498 2.89 -6.01 -14.27
CA GLU A 498 2.12 -4.97 -14.97
C GLU A 498 3.02 -3.91 -15.63
N SER A 499 4.30 -3.84 -15.25
CA SER A 499 5.32 -3.04 -15.93
C SER A 499 5.80 -3.75 -17.21
N THR A 500 5.83 -3.05 -18.35
CA THR A 500 6.43 -3.58 -19.58
C THR A 500 7.91 -3.88 -19.28
N PRO A 501 8.35 -5.16 -19.29
CA PRO A 501 9.73 -5.44 -18.93
C PRO A 501 10.61 -4.80 -20.00
N ALA A 502 11.49 -3.88 -19.60
CA ALA A 502 12.68 -3.61 -20.39
C ALA A 502 13.30 -4.98 -20.76
N GLN A 503 13.84 -5.13 -21.97
CA GLN A 503 14.30 -6.44 -22.47
C GLN A 503 15.26 -7.20 -21.51
N GLY A 504 15.92 -6.49 -20.58
CA GLY A 504 16.76 -7.06 -19.53
C GLY A 504 16.02 -7.70 -18.33
N LEU A 505 14.73 -7.43 -18.09
CA LEU A 505 14.00 -7.92 -16.92
C LEU A 505 13.38 -9.31 -17.10
N LYS A 506 13.14 -9.75 -18.35
CA LYS A 506 12.47 -11.02 -18.63
C LYS A 506 13.14 -12.24 -17.97
N PRO A 507 14.48 -12.41 -18.01
CA PRO A 507 15.14 -13.55 -17.35
C PRO A 507 14.90 -13.60 -15.83
N LEU A 508 14.85 -12.43 -15.18
CA LEU A 508 14.55 -12.31 -13.76
C LEU A 508 13.10 -12.73 -13.47
N LEU A 509 12.15 -12.27 -14.28
CA LEU A 509 10.73 -12.60 -14.10
C LEU A 509 10.45 -14.10 -14.30
N ASP A 510 11.04 -14.70 -15.34
CA ASP A 510 10.91 -16.14 -15.61
C ASP A 510 11.48 -16.97 -14.44
N LEU A 511 12.61 -16.55 -13.86
CA LEU A 511 13.23 -17.18 -12.69
C LEU A 511 12.40 -17.01 -11.40
N LEU A 512 11.84 -15.82 -11.16
CA LEU A 512 10.93 -15.59 -10.03
C LEU A 512 9.67 -16.47 -10.14
N GLN A 513 9.16 -16.66 -11.36
CA GLN A 513 8.02 -17.54 -11.60
C GLN A 513 8.39 -19.02 -11.36
N SER A 514 9.58 -19.47 -11.77
CA SER A 514 10.02 -20.86 -11.53
C SER A 514 10.20 -21.15 -10.03
N LEU A 515 10.67 -20.18 -9.25
CA LEU A 515 10.83 -20.27 -7.80
C LEU A 515 9.53 -20.41 -7.01
N GLN A 516 8.36 -20.04 -7.58
CA GLN A 516 7.08 -20.07 -6.86
C GLN A 516 6.74 -21.45 -6.29
N ARG A 517 6.88 -22.49 -7.11
CA ARG A 517 6.50 -23.85 -6.71
C ARG A 517 7.49 -24.42 -5.67
N PRO A 518 8.81 -24.45 -5.90
CA PRO A 518 9.78 -24.93 -4.92
C PRO A 518 9.67 -24.23 -3.56
N VAL A 519 9.52 -22.90 -3.54
CA VAL A 519 9.36 -22.13 -2.29
C VAL A 519 8.08 -22.55 -1.54
N MET A 520 6.95 -22.70 -2.23
CA MET A 520 5.69 -23.15 -1.60
C MET A 520 5.79 -24.55 -0.98
N LEU A 521 6.45 -25.49 -1.67
CA LEU A 521 6.68 -26.84 -1.15
C LEU A 521 7.58 -26.81 0.08
N ALA A 522 8.69 -26.08 0.01
CA ALA A 522 9.63 -25.97 1.12
C ALA A 522 8.98 -25.29 2.35
N LEU A 523 8.14 -24.28 2.15
CA LEU A 523 7.34 -23.67 3.21
C LEU A 523 6.41 -24.65 3.90
N THR A 524 5.68 -25.44 3.11
CA THR A 524 4.71 -26.42 3.64
C THR A 524 5.41 -27.46 4.50
N ILE A 525 6.51 -28.02 4.01
CA ILE A 525 7.32 -29.02 4.74
C ILE A 525 7.90 -28.40 6.02
N SER A 526 8.47 -27.18 5.91
CA SER A 526 9.06 -26.51 7.07
C SER A 526 8.03 -26.25 8.17
N ALA A 527 6.81 -25.81 7.79
CA ALA A 527 5.72 -25.59 8.74
C ALA A 527 5.29 -26.89 9.43
N GLN A 528 5.16 -27.98 8.68
CA GLN A 528 4.83 -29.29 9.25
C GLN A 528 5.87 -29.72 10.30
N GLN A 529 7.16 -29.58 10.00
CA GLN A 529 8.23 -29.93 10.92
C GLN A 529 8.26 -29.05 12.18
N VAL A 530 7.93 -27.76 12.06
CA VAL A 530 7.82 -26.85 13.22
C VAL A 530 6.63 -27.22 14.10
N LEU A 531 5.49 -27.57 13.49
CA LEU A 531 4.29 -28.02 14.18
C LEU A 531 4.53 -29.31 14.96
N GLU A 532 5.18 -30.30 14.35
CA GLU A 532 5.52 -31.57 14.99
C GLU A 532 6.50 -31.41 16.17
N ALA A 533 7.32 -30.36 16.16
CA ALA A 533 8.31 -30.07 17.20
C ALA A 533 7.79 -29.17 18.34
N THR A 534 6.61 -28.56 18.20
CA THR A 534 6.05 -27.62 19.18
C THR A 534 4.92 -28.28 19.97
N SER A 535 4.87 -28.10 21.29
CA SER A 535 3.68 -28.51 22.08
C SER A 535 2.55 -27.52 21.82
N LEU A 536 1.47 -27.98 21.18
CA LEU A 536 0.37 -27.13 20.68
C LEU A 536 -0.84 -27.10 21.64
N ASP A 537 -0.70 -27.59 22.86
CA ASP A 537 -1.82 -27.80 23.80
C ASP A 537 -2.18 -26.54 24.62
N GLY A 538 -1.61 -25.39 24.26
CA GLY A 538 -1.69 -24.15 25.02
C GLY A 538 -2.89 -23.23 24.66
N PRO A 539 -3.61 -22.67 25.64
CA PRO A 539 -4.74 -21.76 25.41
C PRO A 539 -4.39 -20.42 24.73
N ILE A 540 -3.16 -19.92 24.88
CA ILE A 540 -2.69 -18.65 24.29
C ILE A 540 -2.54 -18.78 22.78
N LEU A 541 -2.04 -19.89 22.24
CA LEU A 541 -1.97 -20.09 20.77
C LEU A 541 -3.37 -20.06 20.16
N GLY A 542 -4.32 -20.77 20.79
CA GLY A 542 -5.72 -20.77 20.37
C GLY A 542 -6.33 -19.36 20.39
N TYR A 543 -6.05 -18.58 21.44
CA TYR A 543 -6.47 -17.19 21.55
C TYR A 543 -5.83 -16.29 20.47
N LEU A 544 -4.52 -16.40 20.28
CA LEU A 544 -3.74 -15.65 19.31
C LEU A 544 -4.24 -15.90 17.88
N VAL A 545 -4.46 -17.17 17.51
CA VAL A 545 -5.06 -17.55 16.23
C VAL A 545 -6.49 -17.01 16.11
N ARG A 546 -7.31 -17.06 17.15
CA ARG A 546 -8.67 -16.48 17.10
C ARG A 546 -8.67 -14.97 16.88
N GLN A 547 -7.80 -14.24 17.57
CA GLN A 547 -7.77 -12.78 17.51
C GLN A 547 -7.19 -12.27 16.20
N SER A 548 -6.24 -12.99 15.59
CA SER A 548 -5.70 -12.61 14.27
C SER A 548 -6.75 -12.66 13.18
N TRP A 549 -7.62 -13.66 13.23
CA TRP A 549 -8.78 -13.76 12.33
C TRP A 549 -9.79 -12.62 12.52
N ARG A 550 -9.97 -12.12 13.74
CA ARG A 550 -10.95 -11.07 14.08
C ARG A 550 -10.45 -9.65 13.81
N ARG A 551 -9.17 -9.37 14.11
CA ARG A 551 -8.63 -7.99 14.14
C ARG A 551 -7.90 -7.60 12.85
N ASP A 552 -7.70 -8.53 11.92
CA ASP A 552 -6.86 -8.33 10.73
C ASP A 552 -5.42 -7.91 11.08
N THR A 553 -4.96 -8.31 12.27
CA THR A 553 -3.62 -8.03 12.80
C THR A 553 -2.93 -9.32 13.20
N SER A 554 -1.66 -9.46 12.82
CA SER A 554 -0.80 -10.56 13.29
C SER A 554 -0.19 -10.29 14.67
N SER A 555 -0.33 -9.07 15.22
CA SER A 555 0.33 -8.58 16.44
C SER A 555 -0.64 -8.32 17.60
N PHE A 556 -0.22 -8.66 18.82
CA PHE A 556 -1.01 -8.57 20.06
C PHE A 556 -0.18 -8.03 21.23
N ASP A 557 -0.68 -7.04 21.99
CA ASP A 557 -0.04 -6.59 23.25
C ASP A 557 -0.12 -7.71 24.30
N ILE A 558 1.02 -8.07 24.89
CA ILE A 558 1.11 -9.15 25.87
C ILE A 558 0.28 -8.84 27.12
N LEU A 559 0.21 -7.57 27.53
CA LEU A 559 -0.59 -7.16 28.68
C LEU A 559 -2.09 -7.29 28.40
N ASP A 560 -2.51 -6.99 27.17
CA ASP A 560 -3.90 -7.18 26.74
C ASP A 560 -4.27 -8.66 26.71
N ILE A 561 -3.36 -9.55 26.28
CA ILE A 561 -3.57 -11.01 26.34
C ILE A 561 -3.86 -11.44 27.79
N GLY A 562 -3.04 -11.00 28.75
CA GLY A 562 -3.23 -11.35 30.17
C GLY A 562 -4.54 -10.82 30.74
N ALA A 563 -4.91 -9.59 30.40
CA ALA A 563 -6.15 -8.98 30.83
C ALA A 563 -7.39 -9.66 30.23
N GLU A 564 -7.38 -9.97 28.93
CA GLU A 564 -8.50 -10.59 28.21
C GLU A 564 -8.68 -12.06 28.57
N MET A 565 -7.59 -12.79 28.83
CA MET A 565 -7.65 -14.22 29.17
C MET A 565 -7.70 -14.50 30.68
N HIS A 566 -7.59 -13.48 31.53
CA HIS A 566 -7.51 -13.62 33.00
C HIS A 566 -6.39 -14.57 33.47
N ILE A 567 -5.24 -14.52 32.80
CA ILE A 567 -4.06 -15.35 33.11
C ILE A 567 -2.91 -14.51 33.66
N THR A 568 -2.07 -15.11 34.50
CA THR A 568 -0.92 -14.42 35.09
C THR A 568 0.18 -14.21 34.06
N ASN A 569 1.00 -13.19 34.29
CA ASN A 569 2.23 -12.94 33.54
C ASN A 569 3.15 -14.19 33.49
N ASP A 570 3.19 -14.99 34.55
CA ASP A 570 3.98 -16.22 34.61
C ASP A 570 3.44 -17.30 33.66
N ALA A 571 2.11 -17.46 33.57
CA ALA A 571 1.48 -18.39 32.64
C ALA A 571 1.75 -17.98 31.19
N ILE A 572 1.67 -16.68 30.88
CA ILE A 572 1.97 -16.16 29.55
C ILE A 572 3.42 -16.41 29.16
N VAL A 573 4.36 -16.13 30.08
CA VAL A 573 5.78 -16.34 29.83
C VAL A 573 6.07 -17.83 29.60
N SER A 574 5.54 -18.71 30.45
CA SER A 574 5.75 -20.16 30.34
C SER A 574 5.30 -20.71 28.99
N GLU A 575 4.10 -20.34 28.55
CA GLU A 575 3.52 -20.88 27.33
C GLU A 575 4.12 -20.26 26.06
N LEU A 576 4.46 -18.97 26.08
CA LEU A 576 5.18 -18.35 24.96
C LEU A 576 6.56 -18.97 24.77
N GLN A 577 7.28 -19.36 25.83
CA GLN A 577 8.58 -20.02 25.72
C GLN A 577 8.51 -21.30 24.87
N ASP A 578 7.43 -22.06 24.97
CA ASP A 578 7.22 -23.27 24.18
C ASP A 578 6.88 -22.95 22.71
N MET A 579 6.34 -21.76 22.43
CA MET A 579 5.91 -21.33 21.08
C MET A 579 6.97 -20.58 20.28
N HIS A 580 8.23 -20.56 20.74
CA HIS A 580 9.31 -19.79 20.12
C HIS A 580 9.55 -20.06 18.62
N GLY A 581 9.01 -21.15 18.06
CA GLY A 581 9.02 -21.50 16.63
C GLY A 581 7.94 -20.86 15.76
N ILE A 582 6.88 -20.32 16.37
CA ILE A 582 5.64 -19.93 15.69
C ILE A 582 5.29 -18.45 15.94
N VAL A 583 5.79 -17.88 17.05
CA VAL A 583 5.57 -16.50 17.43
C VAL A 583 6.87 -15.70 17.49
N ASN A 584 6.78 -14.41 17.21
CA ASN A 584 7.85 -13.43 17.39
C ASN A 584 7.47 -12.43 18.48
N ILE A 585 8.45 -11.86 19.17
CA ILE A 585 8.23 -10.89 20.23
C ILE A 585 8.84 -9.55 19.84
N PHE A 586 8.05 -8.49 19.99
CA PHE A 586 8.48 -7.13 19.76
C PHE A 586 8.03 -6.17 20.85
N CYS A 587 8.50 -4.93 20.81
CA CYS A 587 8.20 -3.87 21.74
C CYS A 587 7.88 -2.61 20.94
N TYR A 588 6.71 -2.03 21.18
CA TYR A 588 6.21 -0.83 20.52
C TYR A 588 5.70 0.12 21.60
N LYS A 589 6.13 1.39 21.57
CA LYS A 589 5.79 2.41 22.59
C LYS A 589 6.00 1.90 24.03
N ASP A 590 7.14 1.27 24.29
CA ASP A 590 7.51 0.67 25.59
C ASP A 590 6.62 -0.51 26.06
N ARG A 591 5.76 -1.06 25.18
CA ARG A 591 4.92 -2.24 25.47
C ARG A 591 5.34 -3.45 24.67
N GLY A 592 5.24 -4.65 25.27
CA GLY A 592 5.59 -5.90 24.60
C GLY A 592 4.44 -6.46 23.77
N HIS A 593 4.73 -6.85 22.54
CA HIS A 593 3.81 -7.43 21.58
C HIS A 593 4.27 -8.81 21.09
N VAL A 594 3.33 -9.67 20.75
CA VAL A 594 3.55 -10.99 20.14
C VAL A 594 3.00 -10.97 18.73
N GLU A 595 3.79 -11.37 17.74
CA GLU A 595 3.39 -11.54 16.35
C GLU A 595 3.33 -13.02 15.95
N ILE A 596 2.23 -13.47 15.34
CA ILE A 596 2.09 -14.85 14.86
C ILE A 596 2.47 -14.93 13.38
N ILE A 597 3.23 -15.94 13.01
CA ILE A 597 3.52 -16.25 11.60
C ILE A 597 2.26 -16.96 11.03
N LEU A 598 1.35 -16.26 10.34
CA LEU A 598 0.03 -16.81 9.95
C LEU A 598 -0.07 -17.35 8.52
N ASP A 599 0.66 -16.79 7.55
CA ASP A 599 0.43 -17.05 6.11
C ASP A 599 0.60 -18.53 5.69
N VAL A 600 1.47 -19.29 6.37
CA VAL A 600 1.69 -20.72 6.07
C VAL A 600 0.70 -21.62 6.83
N PHE A 601 0.17 -21.09 7.93
CA PHE A 601 -0.69 -21.83 8.84
C PHE A 601 -2.15 -21.85 8.38
N GLU A 602 -2.65 -20.93 7.55
CA GLU A 602 -4.06 -20.99 7.11
C GLU A 602 -4.48 -22.33 6.45
N LYS A 603 -3.55 -23.00 5.73
CA LYS A 603 -3.82 -24.30 5.09
C LYS A 603 -3.55 -25.51 6.00
N GLU A 604 -2.58 -25.41 6.91
CA GLU A 604 -2.20 -26.52 7.82
C GLU A 604 -2.88 -26.43 9.20
N ILE A 605 -3.34 -25.26 9.65
CA ILE A 605 -4.20 -25.08 10.84
C ILE A 605 -5.44 -25.96 10.73
N ASP A 606 -5.99 -26.15 9.54
CA ASP A 606 -7.17 -27.00 9.37
C ASP A 606 -6.87 -28.50 9.57
N LYS A 607 -5.64 -28.94 9.30
CA LYS A 607 -5.16 -30.29 9.64
C LYS A 607 -4.78 -30.39 11.11
N VAL A 608 -4.04 -29.42 11.64
CA VAL A 608 -3.61 -29.37 13.04
C VAL A 608 -4.81 -29.31 13.99
N SER A 609 -5.82 -28.49 13.66
CA SER A 609 -7.04 -28.36 14.45
C SER A 609 -7.91 -29.62 14.45
N ARG A 610 -7.80 -30.48 13.44
CA ARG A 610 -8.48 -31.79 13.38
C ARG A 610 -7.70 -32.93 14.02
N THR A 611 -6.39 -32.77 14.21
CA THR A 611 -5.49 -33.87 14.59
C THR A 611 -4.96 -33.74 16.02
N TYR A 612 -4.76 -32.52 16.52
CA TYR A 612 -4.07 -32.27 17.80
C TYR A 612 -4.88 -31.48 18.83
N LEU A 613 -6.06 -30.97 18.47
CA LEU A 613 -6.96 -30.35 19.45
C LEU A 613 -7.92 -31.38 20.05
N PRO A 614 -8.14 -31.37 21.38
CA PRO A 614 -9.17 -32.19 21.98
C PRO A 614 -10.53 -31.91 21.31
N PRO A 615 -11.31 -32.92 20.90
CA PRO A 615 -12.61 -32.74 20.25
C PRO A 615 -13.56 -31.84 21.05
N ALA A 616 -13.42 -31.82 22.38
CA ALA A 616 -14.14 -30.93 23.28
C ALA A 616 -13.74 -29.45 23.10
N LEU A 617 -12.45 -29.13 22.97
CA LEU A 617 -12.00 -27.77 22.66
C LEU A 617 -12.36 -27.38 21.22
N VAL A 618 -12.27 -28.28 20.23
CA VAL A 618 -12.74 -27.99 18.85
C VAL A 618 -14.23 -27.65 18.83
N ALA A 619 -15.06 -28.38 19.58
CA ALA A 619 -16.49 -28.10 19.71
C ALA A 619 -16.77 -26.79 20.49
N GLU A 620 -16.04 -26.51 21.57
CA GLU A 620 -16.08 -25.23 22.28
C GLU A 620 -15.55 -24.06 21.43
N TRP A 621 -14.65 -24.30 20.48
CA TRP A 621 -14.00 -23.28 19.64
C TRP A 621 -14.74 -22.97 18.34
N GLU A 622 -15.41 -23.95 17.74
CA GLU A 622 -16.23 -23.73 16.53
C GLU A 622 -17.53 -22.98 16.85
N THR A 623 -18.13 -23.25 18.01
CA THR A 623 -19.46 -22.73 18.35
C THR A 623 -19.51 -21.19 18.40
N PRO A 624 -18.58 -20.47 19.04
CA PRO A 624 -18.56 -19.01 19.04
C PRO A 624 -18.31 -18.40 17.64
N GLY A 625 -17.55 -19.09 16.78
CA GLY A 625 -17.28 -18.65 15.41
C GLY A 625 -18.51 -18.82 14.51
N LEU A 626 -19.21 -19.95 14.62
CA LEU A 626 -20.46 -20.20 13.89
C LEU A 626 -21.58 -19.27 14.37
N VAL A 627 -21.70 -19.04 15.69
CA VAL A 627 -22.63 -18.04 16.25
C VAL A 627 -22.33 -16.65 15.71
N ARG A 628 -21.05 -16.25 15.64
CA ARG A 628 -20.66 -14.96 15.05
C ARG A 628 -21.02 -14.87 13.56
N VAL A 629 -20.73 -15.90 12.77
CA VAL A 629 -21.12 -15.92 11.35
C VAL A 629 -22.63 -15.84 11.19
N ILE A 630 -23.42 -16.48 12.07
CA ILE A 630 -24.88 -16.34 12.10
C ILE A 630 -25.31 -14.92 12.46
N GLU A 631 -24.71 -14.30 13.47
CA GLU A 631 -24.97 -12.89 13.82
C GLU A 631 -24.71 -11.97 12.62
N LEU A 632 -23.58 -12.14 11.95
CA LEU A 632 -23.19 -11.33 10.79
C LEU A 632 -24.09 -11.59 9.59
N LEU A 633 -24.39 -12.85 9.28
CA LEU A 633 -25.36 -13.21 8.23
C LEU A 633 -26.75 -12.66 8.54
N ASN A 634 -27.17 -12.66 9.81
CA ASN A 634 -28.43 -12.06 10.23
C ASN A 634 -28.39 -10.53 10.16
N GLN A 635 -27.27 -9.88 10.47
CA GLN A 635 -27.09 -8.43 10.26
C GLN A 635 -27.17 -8.08 8.77
N LEU A 636 -26.50 -8.88 7.93
CA LEU A 636 -26.57 -8.78 6.48
C LEU A 636 -28.00 -9.00 5.97
N PHE A 637 -28.73 -9.96 6.53
CA PHE A 637 -30.10 -10.30 6.14
C PHE A 637 -31.14 -9.28 6.63
N ASN A 638 -30.96 -8.73 7.83
CA ASN A 638 -31.91 -7.81 8.48
C ASN A 638 -31.66 -6.33 8.16
N GLY A 639 -30.60 -6.00 7.42
CA GLY A 639 -30.38 -4.64 6.90
C GLY A 639 -30.01 -3.58 7.94
N THR A 640 -29.37 -3.95 9.05
CA THR A 640 -28.90 -2.97 10.05
C THR A 640 -27.69 -2.19 9.51
N GLU A 641 -27.83 -0.87 9.32
CA GLU A 641 -26.88 0.09 8.71
C GLU A 641 -25.57 0.35 9.50
N ALA A 642 -24.91 -0.69 10.03
CA ALA A 642 -23.54 -0.54 10.55
C ALA A 642 -22.54 -0.90 9.44
N THR A 643 -21.68 0.06 9.07
CA THR A 643 -20.50 -0.03 8.18
C THR A 643 -20.16 -1.46 7.72
N LEU A 644 -20.69 -1.85 6.55
CA LEU A 644 -20.77 -3.22 6.03
C LEU A 644 -19.43 -3.89 5.68
N ASP A 645 -18.32 -3.14 5.60
CA ASP A 645 -17.04 -3.72 5.14
C ASP A 645 -16.46 -4.76 6.11
N SER A 646 -16.55 -4.53 7.43
CA SER A 646 -16.02 -5.47 8.43
C SER A 646 -16.87 -6.76 8.56
N PRO A 647 -18.22 -6.68 8.68
CA PRO A 647 -19.09 -7.86 8.67
C PRO A 647 -18.97 -8.72 7.40
N LEU A 648 -18.87 -8.06 6.24
CA LEU A 648 -18.85 -8.74 4.94
C LEU A 648 -17.57 -9.55 4.75
N ASN A 649 -16.41 -8.99 5.10
CA ASN A 649 -15.13 -9.66 4.94
C ASN A 649 -15.04 -10.97 5.74
N GLU A 650 -15.61 -11.00 6.95
CA GLU A 650 -15.61 -12.18 7.81
C GLU A 650 -16.48 -13.31 7.22
N VAL A 651 -17.64 -12.97 6.65
CA VAL A 651 -18.52 -13.94 5.95
C VAL A 651 -17.90 -14.42 4.65
N VAL A 652 -17.26 -13.54 3.86
CA VAL A 652 -16.54 -13.90 2.63
C VAL A 652 -15.36 -14.83 2.94
N ARG A 653 -14.61 -14.59 4.01
CA ARG A 653 -13.54 -15.49 4.48
C ARG A 653 -14.09 -16.85 4.88
N PHE A 654 -15.23 -16.90 5.56
CA PHE A 654 -15.91 -18.16 5.87
C PHE A 654 -16.27 -18.94 4.60
N LEU A 655 -16.92 -18.30 3.62
CA LEU A 655 -17.32 -18.92 2.35
C LEU A 655 -16.15 -19.37 1.48
N HIS A 656 -14.99 -18.70 1.58
CA HIS A 656 -13.78 -19.11 0.87
C HIS A 656 -13.04 -20.27 1.56
N ASN A 657 -13.35 -20.59 2.81
CA ASN A 657 -12.67 -21.65 3.57
C ASN A 657 -13.40 -23.00 3.43
N PRO A 658 -12.98 -23.87 2.50
CA PRO A 658 -13.70 -25.10 2.14
C PRO A 658 -13.79 -26.10 3.30
N ALA A 659 -12.89 -25.99 4.27
CA ALA A 659 -12.85 -26.87 5.42
C ALA A 659 -13.96 -26.66 6.44
N ARG A 660 -14.41 -25.40 6.56
CA ARG A 660 -15.45 -24.97 7.51
C ARG A 660 -16.79 -24.77 6.82
N SER A 661 -16.78 -24.37 5.55
CA SER A 661 -17.99 -24.07 4.80
C SER A 661 -18.54 -25.24 3.99
N ASP A 662 -17.72 -26.22 3.58
CA ASP A 662 -18.20 -27.26 2.65
C ASP A 662 -18.86 -28.43 3.37
N ILE A 663 -19.91 -28.95 2.76
CA ILE A 663 -20.74 -30.05 3.24
C ILE A 663 -20.05 -31.36 2.85
N ARG A 664 -19.10 -31.78 3.68
CA ARG A 664 -18.23 -32.94 3.43
C ARG A 664 -18.68 -34.23 4.11
N SER A 665 -19.59 -34.15 5.09
CA SER A 665 -20.10 -35.31 5.82
C SER A 665 -21.53 -35.07 6.33
N ARG A 666 -22.24 -36.14 6.72
CA ARG A 666 -23.57 -36.03 7.34
C ARG A 666 -23.53 -35.32 8.70
N GLU A 667 -22.43 -35.43 9.42
CA GLU A 667 -22.23 -34.76 10.72
C GLU A 667 -22.24 -33.22 10.56
N TYR A 668 -21.77 -32.71 9.40
CA TYR A 668 -21.86 -31.28 9.07
C TYR A 668 -23.31 -30.78 9.14
N LEU A 669 -24.25 -31.59 8.66
CA LEU A 669 -25.68 -31.26 8.56
C LEU A 669 -26.43 -31.51 9.88
N GLN A 670 -25.81 -32.20 10.84
CA GLN A 670 -26.38 -32.40 12.18
C GLN A 670 -26.10 -31.22 13.13
N ASN A 671 -25.17 -30.32 12.77
CA ASN A 671 -24.87 -29.13 13.57
C ASN A 671 -25.91 -28.03 13.32
N SER A 672 -26.64 -27.65 14.36
CA SER A 672 -27.73 -26.65 14.30
C SER A 672 -27.27 -25.27 13.80
N HIS A 673 -26.07 -24.83 14.15
CA HIS A 673 -25.51 -23.56 13.71
C HIS A 673 -25.13 -23.61 12.22
N ARG A 674 -24.49 -24.70 11.76
CA ARG A 674 -24.16 -24.87 10.35
C ARG A 674 -25.42 -24.96 9.49
N MET A 675 -26.42 -25.71 9.93
CA MET A 675 -27.73 -25.74 9.27
C MET A 675 -28.39 -24.36 9.20
N THR A 676 -28.27 -23.55 10.26
CA THR A 676 -28.75 -22.17 10.25
C THR A 676 -28.02 -21.33 9.20
N ILE A 677 -26.69 -21.42 9.12
CA ILE A 677 -25.89 -20.73 8.10
C ILE A 677 -26.29 -21.17 6.69
N LEU A 678 -26.43 -22.47 6.46
CA LEU A 678 -26.85 -23.03 5.17
C LEU A 678 -28.23 -22.49 4.77
N HIS A 679 -29.19 -22.50 5.68
CA HIS A 679 -30.53 -21.97 5.44
C HIS A 679 -30.52 -20.48 5.09
N ILE A 680 -29.65 -19.68 5.72
CA ILE A 680 -29.52 -18.26 5.38
C ILE A 680 -28.90 -18.11 3.99
N LEU A 681 -27.80 -18.81 3.67
CA LEU A 681 -27.07 -18.71 2.41
C LEU A 681 -27.89 -19.14 1.17
N ILE A 682 -28.78 -20.12 1.32
CA ILE A 682 -29.66 -20.58 0.24
C ILE A 682 -31.03 -19.89 0.27
N HIS A 683 -31.23 -18.91 1.15
CA HIS A 683 -32.51 -18.23 1.27
C HIS A 683 -32.84 -17.44 0.00
N PRO A 684 -34.03 -17.60 -0.61
CA PRO A 684 -34.37 -16.98 -1.90
C PRO A 684 -34.36 -15.44 -1.92
N GLN A 685 -34.42 -14.81 -0.74
CA GLN A 685 -34.39 -13.36 -0.59
C GLN A 685 -32.99 -12.81 -0.32
N LEU A 686 -32.03 -13.65 0.11
CA LEU A 686 -30.66 -13.20 0.39
C LEU A 686 -30.04 -12.56 -0.86
N PRO A 687 -30.13 -13.12 -2.08
CA PRO A 687 -29.51 -12.48 -3.23
C PRO A 687 -30.28 -11.28 -3.78
N LYS A 688 -31.47 -10.96 -3.25
CA LYS A 688 -32.33 -9.86 -3.74
C LYS A 688 -32.12 -8.54 -2.97
N LEU A 689 -31.24 -8.51 -1.99
CA LEU A 689 -30.93 -7.29 -1.23
C LEU A 689 -30.01 -6.37 -2.05
N PRO A 690 -30.34 -5.07 -2.24
CA PRO A 690 -29.62 -4.15 -3.14
C PRO A 690 -28.16 -3.79 -2.78
N GLN A 691 -27.59 -4.40 -1.73
CA GLN A 691 -26.45 -3.88 -0.98
C GLN A 691 -25.28 -4.87 -0.82
N TYR A 692 -25.33 -6.03 -1.48
CA TYR A 692 -24.19 -6.94 -1.47
C TYR A 692 -23.17 -6.57 -2.54
N LEU A 693 -21.96 -6.23 -2.09
CA LEU A 693 -20.81 -6.01 -2.98
C LEU A 693 -20.60 -7.24 -3.89
N PRO A 694 -20.11 -7.05 -5.13
CA PRO A 694 -19.75 -8.12 -6.07
C PRO A 694 -18.93 -9.25 -5.46
N GLN A 695 -18.16 -8.96 -4.42
CA GLN A 695 -17.33 -9.88 -3.65
C GLN A 695 -18.15 -10.96 -2.92
N PHE A 696 -19.29 -10.61 -2.31
CA PHE A 696 -20.16 -11.56 -1.62
C PHE A 696 -20.78 -12.55 -2.61
N ALA A 697 -21.34 -12.02 -3.69
CA ALA A 697 -21.99 -12.81 -4.73
C ALA A 697 -20.99 -13.75 -5.40
N ASN A 698 -19.75 -13.29 -5.64
CA ASN A 698 -18.67 -14.12 -6.16
C ASN A 698 -18.28 -15.24 -5.19
N ALA A 699 -18.06 -14.93 -3.91
CA ALA A 699 -17.74 -15.92 -2.88
C ALA A 699 -18.86 -16.96 -2.72
N SER A 700 -20.12 -16.51 -2.76
CA SER A 700 -21.31 -17.35 -2.65
C SER A 700 -21.48 -18.26 -3.87
N LEU A 701 -21.28 -17.76 -5.09
CA LEU A 701 -21.32 -18.56 -6.31
C LEU A 701 -20.20 -19.61 -6.33
N GLY A 702 -18.98 -19.23 -5.94
CA GLY A 702 -17.86 -20.16 -5.82
C GLY A 702 -18.11 -21.24 -4.76
N TRP A 703 -18.72 -20.88 -3.63
CA TRP A 703 -19.11 -21.85 -2.60
C TRP A 703 -20.24 -22.78 -3.05
N LEU A 704 -21.30 -22.25 -3.68
CA LEU A 704 -22.42 -23.03 -4.25
C LEU A 704 -21.93 -24.01 -5.32
N HIS A 705 -21.00 -23.57 -6.17
CA HIS A 705 -20.36 -24.43 -7.16
C HIS A 705 -19.66 -25.62 -6.51
N ARG A 706 -18.88 -25.40 -5.44
CA ARG A 706 -18.21 -26.48 -4.70
C ARG A 706 -19.20 -27.42 -3.99
N GLN A 707 -20.39 -26.97 -3.60
CA GLN A 707 -21.41 -27.84 -3.02
C GLN A 707 -22.14 -28.68 -4.09
N LEU A 708 -22.34 -28.11 -5.27
CA LEU A 708 -23.04 -28.74 -6.41
C LEU A 708 -22.12 -29.62 -7.27
N THR A 709 -20.84 -29.76 -6.91
CA THR A 709 -19.84 -30.54 -7.65
C THR A 709 -19.11 -31.54 -6.76
N GLY A 710 -18.59 -32.61 -7.39
CA GLY A 710 -17.76 -33.62 -6.73
C GLY A 710 -18.45 -34.34 -5.58
N THR A 711 -17.69 -34.64 -4.53
CA THR A 711 -18.13 -35.44 -3.37
C THR A 711 -19.17 -34.75 -2.50
N ASN A 712 -19.21 -33.41 -2.47
CA ASN A 712 -20.15 -32.65 -1.64
C ASN A 712 -21.59 -32.80 -2.14
N ARG A 713 -21.77 -32.91 -3.46
CA ARG A 713 -23.08 -33.15 -4.08
C ARG A 713 -23.67 -34.48 -3.64
N HIS A 714 -22.87 -35.53 -3.56
CA HIS A 714 -23.33 -36.84 -3.11
C HIS A 714 -23.81 -36.83 -1.65
N VAL A 715 -23.11 -36.10 -0.78
CA VAL A 715 -23.53 -35.93 0.63
C VAL A 715 -24.86 -35.17 0.72
N LEU A 716 -25.08 -34.19 -0.14
CA LEU A 716 -26.36 -33.47 -0.26
C LEU A 716 -27.48 -34.35 -0.84
N GLU A 717 -27.21 -35.12 -1.88
CA GLU A 717 -28.15 -36.06 -2.52
C GLU A 717 -28.64 -37.12 -1.53
N GLU A 718 -27.73 -37.64 -0.71
CA GLU A 718 -28.04 -38.63 0.33
C GLU A 718 -28.81 -38.03 1.51
N HIS A 719 -28.58 -36.76 1.84
CA HIS A 719 -29.22 -36.14 3.00
C HIS A 719 -30.64 -35.67 2.68
N ASP A 720 -30.80 -34.87 1.64
CA ASP A 720 -32.09 -34.37 1.15
C ASP A 720 -31.94 -33.92 -0.30
N SER A 721 -32.49 -34.69 -1.24
CA SER A 721 -32.45 -34.37 -2.67
C SER A 721 -33.12 -33.03 -3.00
N MET A 722 -34.01 -32.53 -2.14
CA MET A 722 -34.63 -31.19 -2.28
C MET A 722 -33.66 -30.07 -1.90
N LEU A 723 -32.57 -30.33 -1.15
CA LEU A 723 -31.53 -29.33 -0.91
C LEU A 723 -30.81 -28.98 -2.21
N ILE A 724 -30.55 -29.92 -3.11
CA ILE A 724 -29.88 -29.63 -4.38
C ILE A 724 -30.71 -28.67 -5.21
N VAL A 725 -32.02 -28.89 -5.27
CA VAL A 725 -32.95 -27.99 -5.94
C VAL A 725 -32.90 -26.59 -5.32
N LYS A 726 -32.78 -26.48 -4.00
CA LYS A 726 -32.63 -25.20 -3.28
C LYS A 726 -31.27 -24.53 -3.56
N PHE A 727 -30.18 -25.29 -3.60
CA PHE A 727 -28.84 -24.79 -3.92
C PHE A 727 -28.75 -24.30 -5.37
N GLU A 728 -29.34 -25.05 -6.31
CA GLU A 728 -29.46 -24.65 -7.71
C GLU A 728 -30.32 -23.40 -7.86
N ALA A 729 -31.43 -23.30 -7.13
CA ALA A 729 -32.27 -22.11 -7.11
C ALA A 729 -31.54 -20.90 -6.51
N ALA A 730 -30.77 -21.09 -5.45
CA ALA A 730 -29.95 -20.05 -4.82
C ALA A 730 -28.84 -19.57 -5.77
N ALA A 731 -28.17 -20.48 -6.49
CA ALA A 731 -27.18 -20.15 -7.50
C ALA A 731 -27.78 -19.32 -8.64
N LYS A 732 -28.94 -19.74 -9.16
CA LYS A 732 -29.69 -19.00 -10.19
C LYS A 732 -30.10 -17.61 -9.71
N THR A 733 -30.59 -17.50 -8.49
CA THR A 733 -31.05 -16.22 -7.92
C THR A 733 -29.89 -15.27 -7.68
N THR A 734 -28.78 -15.76 -7.14
CA THR A 734 -27.54 -14.99 -6.91
C THR A 734 -26.93 -14.49 -8.21
N PHE A 735 -26.95 -15.32 -9.24
CA PHE A 735 -26.49 -14.95 -10.57
C PHE A 735 -27.39 -13.91 -11.24
N SER A 736 -28.72 -14.09 -11.17
CA SER A 736 -29.71 -13.15 -11.74
C SER A 736 -29.63 -11.76 -11.10
N ALA A 737 -29.42 -11.70 -9.78
CA ALA A 737 -29.21 -10.44 -9.07
C ALA A 737 -27.92 -9.72 -9.50
N LEU A 738 -26.83 -10.48 -9.69
CA LEU A 738 -25.55 -9.93 -10.12
C LEU A 738 -25.60 -9.41 -11.58
N ILE A 739 -26.30 -10.12 -12.48
CA ILE A 739 -26.55 -9.63 -13.84
C ILE A 739 -27.44 -8.38 -13.84
N SER A 740 -28.47 -8.33 -13.00
CA SER A 740 -29.35 -7.16 -12.91
C SER A 740 -28.60 -5.92 -12.44
N LEU A 741 -27.72 -6.06 -11.43
CA LEU A 741 -26.78 -5.02 -11.00
C LEU A 741 -25.86 -4.55 -12.14
N TYR A 742 -25.39 -5.47 -12.98
CA TYR A 742 -24.57 -5.15 -14.15
C TYR A 742 -25.37 -4.44 -15.25
N ILE A 743 -26.60 -4.84 -15.52
CA ILE A 743 -27.50 -4.17 -16.47
C ILE A 743 -27.85 -2.76 -15.96
N GLU A 744 -28.05 -2.58 -14.66
CA GLU A 744 -28.24 -1.25 -14.05
C GLU A 744 -26.98 -0.39 -14.13
N HIS A 745 -25.80 -0.94 -13.85
CA HIS A 745 -24.55 -0.17 -13.89
C HIS A 745 -24.13 0.15 -15.33
N SER A 746 -24.38 -0.74 -16.28
CA SER A 746 -24.16 -0.48 -17.72
C SER A 746 -25.22 0.44 -18.33
N SER A 747 -26.46 0.43 -17.83
CA SER A 747 -27.50 1.41 -18.20
C SER A 747 -27.29 2.77 -17.56
N TYR A 748 -26.62 2.88 -16.41
CA TYR A 748 -26.13 4.15 -15.84
C TYR A 748 -25.13 4.86 -16.78
N PHE A 749 -24.37 4.11 -17.58
CA PHE A 749 -23.53 4.65 -18.65
C PHE A 749 -24.30 5.07 -19.91
N LEU A 750 -25.59 4.70 -20.03
CA LEU A 750 -26.44 4.94 -21.21
C LEU A 750 -27.66 5.86 -20.94
N THR A 751 -28.10 6.07 -19.70
CA THR A 751 -29.41 6.69 -19.38
C THR A 751 -29.39 7.77 -18.28
N ALA A 752 -28.32 8.58 -18.20
CA ALA A 752 -28.40 9.87 -17.51
C ALA A 752 -29.27 10.87 -18.31
N LYS A 753 -30.59 10.68 -18.29
CA LYS A 753 -31.60 11.63 -18.77
C LYS A 753 -32.68 11.73 -17.70
N ASP A 754 -33.01 12.96 -17.34
CA ASP A 754 -34.16 13.37 -16.52
C ASP A 754 -34.10 13.13 -15.00
N SER A 755 -33.23 13.87 -14.30
CA SER A 755 -33.68 14.62 -13.11
C SER A 755 -32.82 15.87 -12.93
N GLY A 756 -33.47 17.02 -13.04
CA GLY A 756 -32.82 18.31 -13.29
C GLY A 756 -31.89 18.79 -12.17
N ARG A 757 -30.59 18.85 -12.46
CA ARG A 757 -29.67 19.96 -12.15
C ARG A 757 -28.35 19.70 -12.90
N GLN A 758 -27.93 20.69 -13.69
CA GLN A 758 -26.80 20.61 -14.62
C GLN A 758 -25.50 20.07 -13.98
N TYR A 759 -25.06 18.90 -14.43
CA TYR A 759 -23.66 18.55 -14.48
C TYR A 759 -23.28 18.28 -15.93
N ASN A 760 -22.35 19.07 -16.46
CA ASN A 760 -21.77 18.92 -17.80
C ASN A 760 -20.98 17.61 -17.88
N HIS A 761 -21.64 16.53 -18.29
CA HIS A 761 -20.99 15.37 -18.89
C HIS A 761 -21.74 15.05 -20.20
N HIS A 762 -21.36 15.73 -21.28
CA HIS A 762 -21.76 15.34 -22.61
C HIS A 762 -20.98 14.07 -23.03
N ILE A 763 -21.66 12.93 -23.14
CA ILE A 763 -21.20 11.82 -23.97
C ILE A 763 -21.77 12.02 -25.39
N MET A 764 -20.94 11.67 -26.38
CA MET A 764 -21.14 11.79 -27.83
C MET A 764 -22.58 11.53 -28.32
N GLY A 765 -23.27 12.59 -28.71
CA GLY A 765 -24.32 12.49 -29.72
C GLY A 765 -23.70 12.56 -31.10
N ILE A 766 -23.56 11.42 -31.80
CA ILE A 766 -23.31 11.44 -33.25
C ILE A 766 -24.66 11.65 -33.93
N SER A 767 -24.96 12.89 -34.32
CA SER A 767 -26.06 13.16 -35.25
C SER A 767 -25.52 13.04 -36.68
N PRO A 768 -26.16 12.26 -37.57
CA PRO A 768 -25.83 12.30 -38.98
C PRO A 768 -26.26 13.65 -39.54
N THR A 769 -25.31 14.54 -39.81
CA THR A 769 -25.60 15.66 -40.71
C THR A 769 -25.68 15.11 -42.13
N LEU A 770 -26.61 15.64 -42.93
CA LEU A 770 -26.98 15.20 -44.29
C LEU A 770 -25.82 15.02 -45.30
N ASN A 771 -24.57 15.35 -44.94
CA ASN A 771 -23.40 15.27 -45.81
C ASN A 771 -22.29 14.31 -45.35
N GLY A 772 -22.54 13.41 -44.40
CA GLY A 772 -21.64 12.26 -44.13
C GLY A 772 -20.27 12.61 -43.52
N LYS A 773 -20.13 13.73 -42.82
CA LYS A 773 -18.94 14.05 -42.00
C LYS A 773 -19.22 13.80 -40.51
N TYR A 774 -18.46 12.90 -39.91
CA TYR A 774 -18.47 12.60 -38.48
C TYR A 774 -17.44 13.49 -37.74
N ILE A 775 -17.88 14.30 -36.78
CA ILE A 775 -17.02 15.12 -35.91
C ILE A 775 -16.84 14.38 -34.58
N LEU A 776 -15.58 14.23 -34.13
CA LEU A 776 -15.22 13.71 -32.80
C LEU A 776 -14.70 14.87 -31.94
N SER A 777 -15.14 14.97 -30.69
CA SER A 777 -14.58 15.90 -29.70
C SER A 777 -13.48 15.21 -28.88
N GLU A 778 -12.32 15.86 -28.77
CA GLU A 778 -11.15 15.44 -27.99
C GLU A 778 -11.37 15.67 -26.49
N ASN A 779 -11.09 14.64 -25.67
CA ASN A 779 -10.51 14.68 -24.31
C ASN A 779 -10.96 13.47 -23.46
N ILE A 780 -10.03 12.56 -23.13
CA ILE A 780 -10.14 11.70 -21.92
C ILE A 780 -8.74 11.51 -21.30
N ARG A 781 -8.58 11.95 -20.04
CA ARG A 781 -7.60 11.38 -19.09
C ARG A 781 -8.33 10.31 -18.26
N ALA A 782 -7.85 9.07 -18.30
CA ALA A 782 -8.38 7.99 -17.46
C ALA A 782 -7.79 8.06 -16.04
N GLY A 783 -8.66 8.18 -15.04
CA GLY A 783 -8.31 8.06 -13.62
C GLY A 783 -8.21 6.59 -13.18
N GLY A 784 -7.24 6.30 -12.30
CA GLY A 784 -6.81 4.96 -11.88
C GLY A 784 -7.75 4.22 -10.92
N GLY A 785 -9.00 3.96 -11.31
CA GLY A 785 -9.93 3.13 -10.53
C GLY A 785 -10.54 1.95 -11.30
N THR A 786 -10.14 1.73 -12.56
CA THR A 786 -10.87 0.82 -13.48
C THR A 786 -10.25 -0.58 -13.62
N SER A 787 -9.05 -0.86 -13.11
CA SER A 787 -8.37 -2.14 -13.33
C SER A 787 -8.95 -3.31 -12.51
N GLU A 788 -9.30 -3.11 -11.25
CA GLU A 788 -9.80 -4.18 -10.37
C GLU A 788 -11.20 -4.68 -10.75
N LEU A 789 -12.11 -3.76 -11.08
CA LEU A 789 -13.44 -4.12 -11.60
C LEU A 789 -13.28 -4.97 -12.86
N TRP A 790 -12.48 -4.51 -13.83
CA TRP A 790 -12.25 -5.22 -15.09
C TRP A 790 -11.68 -6.64 -14.90
N LEU A 791 -10.71 -6.83 -14.01
CA LEU A 791 -10.16 -8.15 -13.70
C LEU A 791 -11.17 -9.07 -12.99
N THR A 792 -12.02 -8.50 -12.14
CA THR A 792 -13.11 -9.22 -11.47
C THR A 792 -14.14 -9.73 -12.48
N TRP A 793 -14.50 -8.92 -13.48
CA TRP A 793 -15.42 -9.31 -14.55
C TRP A 793 -14.84 -10.38 -15.50
N ILE A 794 -13.53 -10.34 -15.79
CA ILE A 794 -12.84 -11.37 -16.59
C ILE A 794 -12.81 -12.72 -15.86
N ARG A 795 -12.55 -12.71 -14.54
CA ARG A 795 -12.61 -13.93 -13.72
C ARG A 795 -14.03 -14.50 -13.65
N LEU A 796 -15.03 -13.63 -13.51
CA LEU A 796 -16.44 -14.00 -13.55
C LEU A 796 -16.81 -14.71 -14.88
N PHE A 797 -16.29 -14.22 -16.00
CA PHE A 797 -16.52 -14.80 -17.33
C PHE A 797 -15.91 -16.20 -17.48
N HIS A 798 -14.70 -16.42 -16.96
CA HIS A 798 -14.08 -17.75 -16.93
C HIS A 798 -14.90 -18.75 -16.11
N SER A 799 -15.37 -18.34 -14.93
CA SER A 799 -16.22 -19.19 -14.09
C SER A 799 -17.57 -19.53 -14.75
N VAL A 800 -18.15 -18.62 -15.53
CA VAL A 800 -19.40 -18.87 -16.27
C VAL A 800 -19.22 -19.85 -17.43
N LEU A 801 -18.08 -19.79 -18.14
CA LEU A 801 -17.76 -20.73 -19.21
C LEU A 801 -17.58 -22.16 -18.69
N GLU A 802 -16.91 -22.31 -17.54
CA GLU A 802 -16.74 -23.60 -16.85
C GLU A 802 -18.08 -24.15 -16.32
N ILE A 803 -18.93 -23.30 -15.74
CA ILE A 803 -20.27 -23.69 -15.26
C ILE A 803 -21.16 -24.17 -16.42
N ASN A 804 -21.15 -23.48 -17.57
CA ASN A 804 -21.92 -23.90 -18.75
C ASN A 804 -21.39 -25.18 -19.40
N GLN A 805 -20.07 -25.40 -19.42
CA GLN A 805 -19.48 -26.66 -19.89
C GLN A 805 -19.90 -27.86 -19.02
N LEU A 806 -20.09 -27.66 -17.72
CA LEU A 806 -20.44 -28.71 -16.76
C LEU A 806 -21.95 -29.06 -16.75
N LEU A 807 -22.84 -28.10 -16.98
CA LEU A 807 -24.30 -28.32 -16.95
C LEU A 807 -24.85 -28.92 -18.27
N GLY A 808 -24.03 -29.00 -19.31
CA GLY A 808 -24.44 -29.26 -20.68
C GLY A 808 -24.72 -30.70 -21.11
N THR A 809 -24.96 -31.70 -20.23
CA THR A 809 -25.20 -33.07 -20.75
C THR A 809 -26.30 -33.96 -20.17
N ARG A 810 -27.03 -33.65 -19.07
CA ARG A 810 -27.92 -34.71 -18.49
C ARG A 810 -29.28 -34.35 -17.89
N HIS A 811 -29.89 -33.19 -18.16
CA HIS A 811 -31.29 -32.97 -17.76
C HIS A 811 -32.15 -32.28 -18.84
N PRO A 812 -33.30 -32.85 -19.24
CA PRO A 812 -34.17 -32.30 -20.28
C PRO A 812 -35.14 -31.20 -19.80
N VAL A 813 -34.95 -30.64 -18.60
CA VAL A 813 -35.78 -29.54 -18.08
C VAL A 813 -34.90 -28.51 -17.36
N LEU A 814 -34.15 -27.73 -18.13
CA LEU A 814 -33.51 -26.48 -17.67
C LEU A 814 -33.85 -25.38 -18.69
N PRO A 815 -34.46 -24.25 -18.29
CA PRO A 815 -34.92 -23.22 -19.21
C PRO A 815 -33.82 -22.20 -19.57
N ILE A 816 -32.56 -22.62 -19.67
CA ILE A 816 -31.45 -21.73 -20.05
C ILE A 816 -30.65 -22.42 -21.15
N VAL A 817 -31.03 -22.15 -22.40
CA VAL A 817 -30.36 -22.68 -23.59
C VAL A 817 -29.20 -21.75 -23.93
N ALA A 818 -28.05 -22.29 -24.35
CA ALA A 818 -26.89 -21.49 -24.78
C ALA A 818 -27.26 -20.40 -25.81
N LEU A 819 -28.25 -20.69 -26.65
CA LEU A 819 -28.78 -19.83 -27.71
C LEU A 819 -29.50 -18.57 -27.20
N ASP A 820 -30.02 -18.55 -25.97
CA ASP A 820 -30.82 -17.43 -25.45
C ASP A 820 -29.98 -16.19 -25.10
N TRP A 821 -28.67 -16.37 -24.85
CA TRP A 821 -27.79 -15.29 -24.38
C TRP A 821 -26.66 -14.93 -25.37
N TYR A 822 -26.44 -15.73 -26.42
CA TYR A 822 -25.52 -15.39 -27.51
C TYR A 822 -25.75 -13.99 -28.11
N PRO A 823 -27.00 -13.49 -28.25
CA PRO A 823 -27.20 -12.14 -28.75
C PRO A 823 -26.66 -11.03 -27.85
N HIS A 824 -26.77 -11.21 -26.53
CA HIS A 824 -26.27 -10.26 -25.54
C HIS A 824 -24.74 -10.34 -25.42
N LEU A 825 -24.18 -11.55 -25.50
CA LEU A 825 -22.73 -11.73 -25.50
C LEU A 825 -22.09 -11.12 -26.76
N ALA A 826 -22.68 -11.30 -27.94
CA ALA A 826 -22.19 -10.68 -29.17
C ALA A 826 -22.17 -9.15 -29.07
N THR A 827 -23.22 -8.56 -28.49
CA THR A 827 -23.34 -7.11 -28.21
C THR A 827 -22.23 -6.61 -27.28
N PHE A 828 -21.90 -7.37 -26.25
CA PHE A 828 -20.82 -7.07 -25.30
C PHE A 828 -19.44 -7.17 -25.96
N LEU A 829 -19.14 -8.28 -26.62
CA LEU A 829 -17.84 -8.51 -27.25
C LEU A 829 -17.58 -7.51 -28.39
N LEU A 830 -18.62 -7.10 -29.12
CA LEU A 830 -18.53 -6.03 -30.12
C LEU A 830 -18.19 -4.67 -29.48
N ASN A 831 -18.72 -4.38 -28.28
CA ASN A 831 -18.41 -3.15 -27.54
C ASN A 831 -16.95 -3.13 -27.07
N VAL A 832 -16.47 -4.26 -26.53
CA VAL A 832 -15.08 -4.41 -26.09
C VAL A 832 -14.13 -4.24 -27.27
N LEU A 833 -14.44 -4.85 -28.43
CA LEU A 833 -13.67 -4.69 -29.65
C LEU A 833 -13.54 -3.21 -30.06
N VAL A 834 -14.65 -2.47 -30.11
CA VAL A 834 -14.64 -1.03 -30.45
C VAL A 834 -13.80 -0.22 -29.47
N SER A 835 -13.98 -0.45 -28.17
CA SER A 835 -13.27 0.28 -27.10
C SER A 835 -11.75 0.08 -27.19
N LYS A 836 -11.30 -1.16 -27.44
CA LYS A 836 -9.87 -1.47 -27.61
C LYS A 836 -9.28 -0.84 -28.88
N HIS A 837 -10.05 -0.79 -29.97
CA HIS A 837 -9.64 -0.07 -31.19
C HIS A 837 -9.62 1.45 -31.02
N TYR A 838 -10.55 2.01 -30.26
CA TYR A 838 -10.57 3.44 -29.96
C TYR A 838 -9.39 3.87 -29.10
N GLY A 839 -9.09 3.13 -28.02
CA GLY A 839 -7.91 3.38 -27.18
C GLY A 839 -6.58 3.31 -27.95
N SER A 840 -6.55 2.59 -29.08
CA SER A 840 -5.38 2.52 -29.96
C SER A 840 -5.11 3.81 -30.75
N LEU A 841 -6.04 4.79 -30.74
CA LEU A 841 -5.87 6.10 -31.38
C LEU A 841 -5.06 7.10 -30.53
N ASP A 842 -5.07 6.96 -29.20
CA ASP A 842 -4.57 8.00 -28.27
C ASP A 842 -3.13 7.74 -27.75
N GLN A 843 -2.59 6.52 -27.92
CA GLN A 843 -1.29 6.13 -27.33
C GLN A 843 -0.45 5.21 -28.23
N GLY A 844 0.11 5.71 -29.34
CA GLY A 844 1.24 5.05 -30.02
C GLY A 844 1.00 3.65 -30.62
N GLY A 845 -0.24 3.16 -30.66
CA GLY A 845 -0.68 2.11 -31.58
C GLY A 845 -0.21 0.67 -31.35
N ARG A 846 0.24 0.28 -30.15
CA ARG A 846 0.48 -1.15 -29.85
C ARG A 846 -0.21 -1.53 -28.53
N VAL A 847 -0.74 -2.75 -28.45
CA VAL A 847 -1.03 -3.53 -27.23
C VAL A 847 -2.52 -3.83 -26.91
N TYR A 848 -3.52 -2.98 -27.19
CA TYR A 848 -4.87 -3.28 -26.63
C TYR A 848 -5.72 -4.32 -27.38
N TRP A 849 -5.69 -4.37 -28.71
CA TRP A 849 -6.56 -5.28 -29.46
C TRP A 849 -5.97 -6.68 -29.65
N MET A 850 -4.64 -6.85 -29.57
CA MET A 850 -3.99 -8.17 -29.70
C MET A 850 -4.42 -9.13 -28.58
N ASP A 851 -4.56 -8.61 -27.36
CA ASP A 851 -5.08 -9.37 -26.21
C ASP A 851 -6.52 -9.85 -26.43
N PHE A 852 -7.36 -8.99 -27.02
CA PHE A 852 -8.71 -9.38 -27.42
C PHE A 852 -8.71 -10.45 -28.52
N ARG A 853 -7.80 -10.33 -29.51
CA ARG A 853 -7.62 -11.32 -30.59
C ARG A 853 -7.33 -12.70 -30.01
N ASP A 854 -6.38 -12.78 -29.08
CA ASP A 854 -5.85 -14.05 -28.60
C ASP A 854 -6.80 -14.75 -27.61
N LYS A 855 -7.68 -14.00 -26.90
CA LYS A 855 -8.52 -14.55 -25.81
C LYS A 855 -10.02 -14.61 -26.09
N HIS A 856 -10.55 -13.70 -26.89
CA HIS A 856 -12.01 -13.45 -26.95
C HIS A 856 -12.60 -13.45 -28.35
N PHE A 857 -11.75 -13.43 -29.37
CA PHE A 857 -12.18 -13.28 -30.76
C PHE A 857 -12.93 -14.50 -31.28
N LEU A 858 -12.50 -15.71 -30.91
CA LEU A 858 -13.20 -16.94 -31.29
C LEU A 858 -14.63 -16.98 -30.74
N SER A 859 -14.82 -16.56 -29.48
CA SER A 859 -16.14 -16.44 -28.85
C SER A 859 -17.00 -15.39 -29.53
N LEU A 860 -16.40 -14.26 -29.96
CA LEU A 860 -17.12 -13.26 -30.74
C LEU A 860 -17.60 -13.83 -32.08
N LEU A 861 -16.78 -14.61 -32.78
CA LEU A 861 -17.15 -15.27 -34.04
C LEU A 861 -18.28 -16.28 -33.83
N GLN A 862 -18.22 -17.07 -32.76
CA GLN A 862 -19.26 -18.07 -32.44
C GLN A 862 -20.62 -17.43 -32.13
N CYS A 863 -20.63 -16.29 -31.45
CA CYS A 863 -21.88 -15.63 -31.04
C CYS A 863 -22.40 -14.61 -32.08
N MET A 864 -21.55 -14.13 -32.99
CA MET A 864 -21.92 -13.15 -34.02
C MET A 864 -23.12 -13.51 -34.89
N PRO A 865 -23.27 -14.76 -35.38
CA PRO A 865 -24.45 -15.21 -36.11
C PRO A 865 -25.76 -15.06 -35.36
N TYR A 866 -25.72 -14.88 -34.03
CA TYR A 866 -26.89 -14.77 -33.15
C TYR A 866 -27.11 -13.35 -32.63
N ALA A 867 -26.23 -12.39 -32.96
CA ALA A 867 -26.39 -11.00 -32.55
C ALA A 867 -27.74 -10.41 -33.01
N ILE A 868 -28.41 -9.65 -32.12
CA ILE A 868 -29.64 -8.90 -32.43
C ILE A 868 -29.26 -7.63 -33.21
N PRO A 869 -29.94 -7.33 -34.33
CA PRO A 869 -29.69 -6.14 -35.15
C PRO A 869 -30.24 -4.87 -34.49
N THR A 870 -29.58 -4.40 -33.42
CA THR A 870 -29.92 -3.14 -32.73
C THR A 870 -29.15 -1.94 -33.31
N GLN A 871 -29.71 -0.72 -33.20
CA GLN A 871 -28.99 0.50 -33.60
C GLN A 871 -27.65 0.68 -32.87
N GLU A 872 -27.56 0.19 -31.63
CA GLU A 872 -26.34 0.22 -30.84
C GLU A 872 -25.24 -0.66 -31.47
N ASN A 873 -25.58 -1.88 -31.88
CA ASN A 873 -24.64 -2.79 -32.55
C ASN A 873 -24.24 -2.28 -33.94
N LEU A 874 -25.17 -1.68 -34.67
CA LEU A 874 -24.85 -1.01 -35.93
C LEU A 874 -23.88 0.16 -35.72
N THR A 875 -24.07 0.94 -34.66
CA THR A 875 -23.19 2.07 -34.30
C THR A 875 -21.79 1.61 -33.95
N LYS A 876 -21.64 0.47 -33.26
CA LYS A 876 -20.34 -0.17 -33.00
C LYS A 876 -19.60 -0.53 -34.30
N ILE A 877 -20.30 -1.10 -35.28
CA ILE A 877 -19.71 -1.40 -36.61
C ILE A 877 -19.33 -0.12 -37.36
N ARG A 878 -20.17 0.93 -37.30
CA ARG A 878 -19.86 2.26 -37.86
C ARG A 878 -18.59 2.85 -37.24
N LEU A 879 -18.44 2.75 -35.92
CA LEU A 879 -17.25 3.22 -35.20
C LEU A 879 -16.01 2.42 -35.60
N LEU A 880 -16.09 1.10 -35.72
CA LEU A 880 -14.98 0.28 -36.21
C LEU A 880 -14.53 0.71 -37.60
N HIS A 881 -15.48 0.91 -38.53
CA HIS A 881 -15.18 1.41 -39.86
C HIS A 881 -14.49 2.79 -39.83
N TYR A 882 -14.98 3.70 -38.99
CA TYR A 882 -14.42 5.04 -38.85
C TYR A 882 -13.01 5.04 -38.26
N ILE A 883 -12.81 4.33 -37.15
CA ILE A 883 -11.53 4.23 -36.43
C ILE A 883 -10.47 3.60 -37.34
N TRP A 884 -10.85 2.57 -38.10
CA TRP A 884 -9.96 1.85 -39.01
C TRP A 884 -9.21 2.77 -39.98
N HIS A 885 -9.89 3.75 -40.57
CA HIS A 885 -9.26 4.66 -41.54
C HIS A 885 -8.36 5.71 -40.89
N LYS A 886 -8.56 6.01 -39.60
CA LYS A 886 -7.75 6.96 -38.82
C LYS A 886 -6.46 6.36 -38.27
N LEU A 887 -6.35 5.03 -38.23
CA LEU A 887 -5.13 4.35 -37.84
C LEU A 887 -4.06 4.44 -38.95
N ASP A 888 -2.82 4.73 -38.55
CA ASP A 888 -1.64 4.67 -39.43
C ASP A 888 -1.56 3.28 -40.10
N ARG A 889 -1.08 3.20 -41.36
CA ARG A 889 -1.08 1.95 -42.17
C ARG A 889 -0.41 0.78 -41.46
N LYS A 890 0.60 1.04 -40.62
CA LYS A 890 1.30 0.03 -39.82
C LYS A 890 0.50 -0.50 -38.61
N TYR A 891 -0.55 0.21 -38.19
CA TYR A 891 -1.40 -0.09 -37.02
C TYR A 891 -2.84 -0.42 -37.37
N ARG A 892 -3.20 -0.38 -38.65
CA ARG A 892 -4.47 -0.96 -39.11
C ARG A 892 -4.48 -2.43 -38.71
N TRP A 893 -5.57 -2.82 -38.07
CA TRP A 893 -5.78 -4.19 -37.63
C TRP A 893 -5.80 -5.15 -38.85
N ARG A 894 -5.82 -6.46 -38.65
CA ARG A 894 -6.06 -7.46 -39.69
C ARG A 894 -6.95 -8.52 -39.04
N PRO A 895 -8.26 -8.56 -39.34
CA PRO A 895 -9.14 -9.53 -38.71
C PRO A 895 -8.71 -10.97 -39.02
N PRO A 896 -8.95 -11.92 -38.09
CA PRO A 896 -8.91 -13.35 -38.41
C PRO A 896 -9.91 -13.71 -39.51
N SER A 897 -9.60 -14.77 -40.27
CA SER A 897 -10.47 -15.31 -41.32
C SER A 897 -11.90 -15.53 -40.81
N GLY A 898 -12.90 -15.08 -41.57
CA GLY A 898 -14.33 -15.29 -41.29
C GLY A 898 -15.02 -14.14 -40.56
N PHE A 899 -14.29 -13.19 -39.96
CA PHE A 899 -14.89 -12.02 -39.32
C PHE A 899 -15.68 -11.15 -40.32
N CYS A 900 -15.11 -10.88 -41.51
CA CYS A 900 -15.77 -10.03 -42.49
C CYS A 900 -17.07 -10.67 -43.00
N ASP A 901 -17.08 -11.99 -43.22
CA ASP A 901 -18.25 -12.72 -43.74
C ASP A 901 -19.38 -12.78 -42.71
N LEU A 902 -19.07 -13.09 -41.45
CA LEU A 902 -20.06 -13.08 -40.37
C LEU A 902 -20.60 -11.68 -40.10
N THR A 903 -19.75 -10.66 -40.20
CA THR A 903 -20.17 -9.25 -40.06
C THR A 903 -21.08 -8.84 -41.23
N MET A 904 -20.80 -9.26 -42.45
CA MET A 904 -21.68 -9.02 -43.60
C MET A 904 -23.03 -9.74 -43.46
N GLN A 905 -23.05 -10.97 -42.96
CA GLN A 905 -24.29 -11.69 -42.64
C GLN A 905 -25.12 -10.96 -41.58
N PHE A 906 -24.47 -10.49 -40.50
CA PHE A 906 -25.15 -9.70 -39.48
C PHE A 906 -25.70 -8.37 -40.01
N LEU A 907 -24.96 -7.67 -40.87
CA LEU A 907 -25.47 -6.46 -41.54
C LEU A 907 -26.67 -6.77 -42.44
N GLY A 908 -26.72 -7.96 -43.03
CA GLY A 908 -27.87 -8.46 -43.79
C GLY A 908 -29.14 -8.64 -42.97
N LYS A 909 -29.06 -8.69 -41.63
CA LYS A 909 -30.23 -8.77 -40.75
C LYS A 909 -30.96 -7.44 -40.54
N TYR A 910 -30.39 -6.32 -40.96
CA TYR A 910 -31.02 -4.99 -40.80
C TYR A 910 -31.96 -4.69 -41.97
N ASN A 911 -33.19 -4.27 -41.67
CA ASN A 911 -34.13 -3.80 -42.67
C ASN A 911 -33.72 -2.40 -43.20
N HIS A 912 -33.82 -2.17 -44.52
CA HIS A 912 -33.44 -0.92 -45.22
C HIS A 912 -34.12 0.36 -44.70
N LYS A 913 -35.11 0.24 -43.80
CA LYS A 913 -35.79 1.36 -43.12
C LYS A 913 -34.93 2.08 -42.07
N TYR A 914 -33.93 1.39 -41.50
CA TYR A 914 -33.07 1.88 -40.40
C TYR A 914 -31.59 2.00 -40.78
N PHE A 915 -31.25 1.50 -41.97
CA PHE A 915 -29.91 1.40 -42.53
C PHE A 915 -30.01 1.70 -44.02
N CYS A 916 -29.63 2.92 -44.41
CA CYS A 916 -29.74 3.42 -45.79
C CYS A 916 -28.93 2.53 -46.75
N GLY A 917 -29.48 2.23 -47.94
CA GLY A 917 -28.83 1.38 -48.95
C GLY A 917 -27.40 1.85 -49.31
N MET A 918 -27.18 3.17 -49.46
CA MET A 918 -25.83 3.71 -49.69
C MET A 918 -24.88 3.49 -48.51
N GLU A 919 -25.37 3.46 -47.27
CA GLU A 919 -24.54 3.20 -46.10
C GLU A 919 -24.20 1.71 -45.96
N TYR A 920 -25.18 0.85 -46.24
CA TYR A 920 -24.99 -0.60 -46.38
C TYR A 920 -23.90 -0.89 -47.41
N ASP A 921 -23.99 -0.30 -48.60
CA ASP A 921 -23.01 -0.50 -49.67
C ASP A 921 -21.61 0.02 -49.29
N ARG A 922 -21.52 1.11 -48.52
CA ARG A 922 -20.23 1.63 -48.02
C ARG A 922 -19.59 0.68 -47.01
N LEU A 923 -20.34 0.21 -46.00
CA LEU A 923 -19.81 -0.71 -44.99
C LEU A 923 -19.48 -2.08 -45.60
N LYS A 924 -20.33 -2.57 -46.52
CA LYS A 924 -20.07 -3.79 -47.27
C LYS A 924 -18.84 -3.66 -48.16
N SER A 925 -18.68 -2.55 -48.88
CA SER A 925 -17.48 -2.27 -49.70
C SER A 925 -16.21 -2.19 -48.84
N TRP A 926 -16.29 -1.59 -47.64
CA TRP A 926 -15.19 -1.59 -46.68
C TRP A 926 -14.83 -3.00 -46.22
N LEU A 927 -15.81 -3.80 -45.80
CA LEU A 927 -15.59 -5.19 -45.36
C LEU A 927 -15.04 -6.07 -46.50
N VAL A 928 -15.48 -5.89 -47.75
CA VAL A 928 -14.92 -6.59 -48.91
C VAL A 928 -13.45 -6.22 -49.15
N LYS A 929 -13.09 -4.95 -49.00
CA LYS A 929 -11.67 -4.51 -49.08
C LYS A 929 -10.85 -5.01 -47.88
N LEU A 930 -11.48 -5.10 -46.71
CA LEU A 930 -10.88 -5.59 -45.48
C LEU A 930 -10.56 -7.09 -45.56
N LYS A 931 -11.44 -7.85 -46.22
CA LYS A 931 -11.32 -9.29 -46.45
C LYS A 931 -10.01 -9.67 -47.14
N ALA A 932 -9.54 -8.85 -48.10
CA ALA A 932 -8.25 -9.04 -48.76
C ALA A 932 -7.02 -8.87 -47.83
N THR A 933 -7.22 -8.36 -46.61
CA THR A 933 -6.19 -8.14 -45.60
C THR A 933 -6.36 -9.01 -44.35
N GLU A 934 -7.30 -9.96 -44.36
CA GLU A 934 -7.47 -10.94 -43.27
C GLU A 934 -6.19 -11.77 -43.08
N SER A 935 -5.89 -12.13 -41.83
CA SER A 935 -4.71 -12.91 -41.50
C SER A 935 -4.90 -14.39 -41.90
N HIS A 936 -3.97 -14.94 -42.70
CA HIS A 936 -3.92 -16.38 -43.01
C HIS A 936 -3.44 -17.26 -41.84
N LYS A 937 -2.99 -16.67 -40.71
CA LYS A 937 -2.80 -17.44 -39.48
C LYS A 937 -4.16 -17.88 -38.94
N ILE A 938 -4.51 -19.11 -39.27
CA ILE A 938 -5.55 -19.89 -38.62
C ILE A 938 -5.25 -19.87 -37.11
N LEU A 939 -6.26 -19.60 -36.29
CA LEU A 939 -6.19 -19.82 -34.83
C LEU A 939 -5.79 -21.29 -34.64
N ASP A 940 -4.59 -21.59 -34.13
CA ASP A 940 -4.11 -22.96 -33.90
C ASP A 940 -5.01 -23.68 -32.88
N VAL A 941 -6.11 -24.24 -33.38
CA VAL A 941 -7.00 -25.20 -32.72
C VAL A 941 -7.45 -26.15 -33.84
N PRO A 942 -7.40 -27.48 -33.65
CA PRO A 942 -7.85 -28.42 -34.68
C PRO A 942 -9.32 -28.18 -34.99
N LEU A 943 -9.63 -27.83 -36.25
CA LEU A 943 -10.99 -27.87 -36.81
C LEU A 943 -11.34 -29.33 -37.12
N ASP A 944 -11.41 -30.18 -36.09
CA ASP A 944 -12.09 -31.47 -36.20
C ASP A 944 -13.55 -31.28 -35.76
N TYR A 945 -14.30 -30.52 -36.56
CA TYR A 945 -15.76 -30.61 -36.60
C TYR A 945 -16.22 -30.30 -38.02
N PRO A 946 -16.78 -31.27 -38.76
CA PRO A 946 -17.31 -31.02 -40.08
C PRO A 946 -18.55 -30.13 -39.92
N PHE A 947 -18.50 -28.93 -40.50
CA PHE A 947 -19.69 -28.15 -40.79
C PHE A 947 -20.56 -28.95 -41.78
N HIS A 948 -21.42 -29.82 -41.27
CA HIS A 948 -22.55 -30.30 -42.05
C HIS A 948 -23.59 -29.19 -42.07
N TYR A 949 -23.70 -28.57 -43.24
CA TYR A 949 -24.87 -27.84 -43.67
C TYR A 949 -26.05 -28.81 -43.65
N GLU A 950 -26.93 -28.72 -42.64
CA GLU A 950 -28.31 -29.13 -42.82
C GLU A 950 -29.08 -27.91 -43.35
N GLU A 951 -29.28 -27.92 -44.66
CA GLU A 951 -30.25 -27.08 -45.35
C GLU A 951 -31.65 -27.38 -44.81
N TYR A 952 -32.20 -26.45 -44.03
CA TYR A 952 -33.64 -26.30 -43.90
C TYR A 952 -34.07 -25.11 -44.74
N THR A 953 -34.16 -25.32 -46.05
CA THR A 953 -35.03 -24.53 -46.93
C THR A 953 -36.31 -25.32 -47.16
N THR A 954 -37.35 -24.84 -46.50
CA THR A 954 -38.77 -24.92 -46.84
C THR A 954 -39.11 -25.48 -48.23
N ASP A 955 -39.76 -26.64 -48.23
CA ASP A 955 -40.79 -26.96 -49.22
C ASP A 955 -41.96 -25.98 -49.02
N GLU A 956 -42.26 -25.18 -50.06
CA GLU A 956 -43.61 -24.96 -50.62
C GLU A 956 -43.50 -23.97 -51.80
N GLU A 957 -43.40 -24.52 -53.02
CA GLU A 957 -44.28 -24.29 -54.19
C GLU A 957 -43.55 -24.65 -55.50
N GLY A 958 -43.99 -25.74 -56.16
CA GLY A 958 -43.66 -26.08 -57.55
C GLY A 958 -43.21 -27.51 -57.79
#